data_AF-A0A836GSH4-F1
#
_entry.id   AF-A0A836GSH4-F1
#
_cell.length_a   1.000
_cell.length_b   1.000
_cell.length_c   1.000
_cell.angle_alpha   90.00
_cell.angle_beta   90.00
_cell.angle_gamma   90.00
#
_symmetry.space_group_name_H-M   'P 1'
#
loop_
_entity.id
_entity.type
_entity.pdbx_description
1 polymer ?
#
loop_
_entity_poly.entity_id
_entity_poly.type
_entity_poly.pdbx_seq_one_letter_code
_entity_poly.pdbx_strand_id
1 'polypeptide(L)'
;MLRRRVYAAPSPACGSAGPAATQQRRSLKTLDVREYRPLGTPIEFRFYQRYANHPNRQSGVQFLTHYNTHQRFRVSKDFIDYMHWGREQGQARLPHRHQRVAFDFNDSLQPTRAEGDTSLWFAGQDPTMGPHPDISATFDPNKKLFSHPEHWNKMFSKRRPGEGDIKLGVLPSNSLLGPMVTQTDTQEMAYFKTETRGPTYGRVPGLNAPFTGEMDRRMMQAMSRPLNRSHTLTGNDGRFSKTLFMNDPKRHQALSDTLAKELNREVDRATNGLYSKLTVLTSAQSGMTDVFCGGADLESIGFDLTMAQKLRKGAEELTRSDASGGKKTEAKVQELLRDAVRYEERADATLRENAAVIWRVYTSPRPLMTLINGKCRGTGSGLALAAKYAGLQDASEFVVDGPNVGLTPYTGMTRLLARPETSLKYPGLAEFVMLTGTSLFAGDALRLGWSDLFTSLPDMPYHIKDWFDSTEHMHTDAAAWQLGHLLETCFKMKNSWHTSAMERCAMTPIRARWVEDAFADQSSIEDILETLSAMEKLSLVDCHNTCDPSYATPYTLASVAEGVEKLGASRLRYTLSPWDVTPPEEEVEVRQASEIFTSYVLERRGKVSIVTHRDQHKAQAWRQHREREYAAYSNMKSAPYRRHVYARLEGCEGTLVDFDFTIYLASGTAVTTAREEAAVGEQKEALHAASVNRLKRAILSAMSMPEDRDVDLCWYLPTLDTCPIRNDGELVDVLHSDPGFEDPSAQLRYPPIYFLVKRNTLYLSEWAYAVKHQLLLQSPYALKATLQLLQEVRGDGSAEAVRSLADTLTTEYRYVARLLKRPDFYQVGQYVDKSPEEWDAIKEDRARSVHKVHLPTRPLPDYEAVFERNVQLDGHTFQLRPRWFPRTVQEVTAESLAALAAPLDFEKDGVVEFNVAVYASKADRLAGMIEDAGGFEVVPHLGEVDEKGNPKVPPLQGDAHVPTNVNFYEMARHPWEDTPSSWRRDGFTAGSKEYFEQQYKKAEKAVYDETGRGQRNYWPSKDAVESVADEESSALLEERFFAKLRDAERGVEPWARQLRKRAVEGKLENKTEIATQQEKIYDDEYYRWFIQPGHNPNPSGLLRGRKAGDSGSNSVDKDLEVFLNQLLSGATIQGSDNAVGNEGDEVVLPEEDVEEATDLP
;
A
#
# COMPACT_ATOMS: atom_id res chain seq x y z
N MET A 1 -12.68 53.27 -8.48
CA MET A 1 -12.72 54.63 -9.06
C MET A 1 -14.12 55.20 -8.91
N LEU A 2 -14.26 56.40 -8.33
CA LEU A 2 -15.50 57.17 -8.28
C LEU A 2 -15.62 58.06 -9.53
N ARG A 3 -16.81 58.14 -10.14
CA ARG A 3 -17.36 59.40 -10.68
C ARG A 3 -18.86 59.31 -11.04
N ARG A 4 -19.67 60.00 -10.21
CA ARG A 4 -20.94 60.66 -10.61
C ARG A 4 -20.70 61.48 -11.92
N ARG A 5 -21.70 61.86 -12.75
CA ARG A 5 -22.90 62.65 -12.40
C ARG A 5 -23.72 63.02 -13.67
N VAL A 6 -24.93 63.56 -13.45
CA VAL A 6 -25.71 64.53 -14.28
C VAL A 6 -26.66 64.00 -15.39
N TYR A 7 -27.94 64.29 -15.17
CA TYR A 7 -29.02 64.46 -16.16
C TYR A 7 -28.94 65.85 -16.82
N ALA A 8 -29.31 65.97 -18.09
CA ALA A 8 -29.74 67.25 -18.67
C ALA A 8 -30.83 67.05 -19.75
N ALA A 9 -31.91 67.81 -19.64
CA ALA A 9 -32.83 68.16 -20.73
C ALA A 9 -32.80 69.69 -20.89
N PRO A 10 -32.98 70.24 -22.10
CA PRO A 10 -34.26 70.92 -22.35
C PRO A 10 -34.80 70.89 -23.81
N SER A 11 -36.00 71.45 -23.93
CA SER A 11 -36.96 71.68 -25.03
C SER A 11 -36.68 72.92 -25.93
N PRO A 12 -37.59 73.48 -26.78
CA PRO A 12 -38.71 72.96 -27.65
C PRO A 12 -38.77 73.57 -29.10
N ALA A 13 -39.74 73.11 -29.93
CA ALA A 13 -40.33 73.77 -31.15
C ALA A 13 -39.38 74.01 -32.37
N CYS A 14 -39.76 74.20 -33.64
CA CYS A 14 -40.97 74.03 -34.48
C CYS A 14 -40.51 73.96 -35.98
N GLY A 15 -41.26 73.60 -37.03
CA GLY A 15 -42.64 73.07 -37.17
C GLY A 15 -43.31 73.53 -38.49
N SER A 16 -43.65 72.64 -39.45
CA SER A 16 -44.48 72.95 -40.64
C SER A 16 -45.30 71.74 -41.15
N ALA A 17 -46.42 72.01 -41.83
CA ALA A 17 -47.61 71.13 -41.84
C ALA A 17 -47.99 70.52 -43.21
N GLY A 18 -48.77 69.43 -43.16
CA GLY A 18 -49.82 69.14 -44.16
C GLY A 18 -49.96 67.67 -44.60
N PRO A 19 -51.19 67.15 -44.80
CA PRO A 19 -52.45 67.42 -44.11
C PRO A 19 -52.98 66.19 -43.32
N ALA A 20 -53.95 66.41 -42.45
CA ALA A 20 -54.45 65.36 -41.54
C ALA A 20 -55.56 64.50 -42.15
N ALA A 21 -55.47 63.17 -41.97
CA ALA A 21 -56.61 62.26 -41.98
C ALA A 21 -56.89 61.79 -40.55
N THR A 22 -58.14 61.93 -40.10
CA THR A 22 -58.54 61.69 -38.71
C THR A 22 -58.76 60.21 -38.41
N GLN A 23 -57.91 59.64 -37.54
CA GLN A 23 -58.23 58.42 -36.79
C GLN A 23 -58.06 58.64 -35.28
N GLN A 24 -59.06 58.18 -34.52
CA GLN A 24 -59.20 58.45 -33.09
C GLN A 24 -58.09 57.76 -32.27
N ARG A 25 -57.31 58.55 -31.54
CA ARG A 25 -56.49 58.02 -30.43
C ARG A 25 -57.41 57.54 -29.31
N ARG A 26 -57.59 56.23 -29.17
CA ARG A 26 -58.06 55.64 -27.91
C ARG A 26 -57.00 55.86 -26.84
N SER A 27 -57.38 56.47 -25.72
CA SER A 27 -56.54 56.52 -24.53
C SER A 27 -56.32 55.11 -23.97
N LEU A 28 -55.11 54.83 -23.49
CA LEU A 28 -54.87 53.66 -22.66
C LEU A 28 -55.68 53.82 -21.36
N LYS A 29 -56.41 52.77 -20.97
CA LYS A 29 -57.13 52.75 -19.70
C LYS A 29 -56.12 52.67 -18.55
N THR A 30 -56.27 53.53 -17.54
CA THR A 30 -55.40 53.56 -16.34
C THR A 30 -55.72 52.46 -15.33
N LEU A 31 -56.86 51.80 -15.48
CA LEU A 31 -57.29 50.64 -14.69
C LEU A 31 -57.29 49.40 -15.59
N ASP A 32 -56.90 48.26 -15.04
CA ASP A 32 -56.89 47.00 -15.78
C ASP A 32 -58.30 46.67 -16.28
N VAL A 33 -58.39 46.21 -17.53
CA VAL A 33 -59.67 46.00 -18.22
C VAL A 33 -60.24 44.60 -17.93
N ARG A 34 -59.45 43.75 -17.26
CA ARG A 34 -59.80 42.42 -16.78
C ARG A 34 -59.14 42.21 -15.43
N GLU A 35 -59.84 41.64 -14.46
CA GLU A 35 -59.21 41.22 -13.19
C GLU A 35 -58.44 39.92 -13.39
N TYR A 36 -57.29 39.99 -14.07
CA TYR A 36 -56.45 38.83 -14.34
C TYR A 36 -55.39 38.65 -13.26
N ARG A 37 -55.65 37.73 -12.32
CA ARG A 37 -54.71 37.36 -11.25
C ARG A 37 -54.15 35.95 -11.51
N PRO A 38 -53.08 35.79 -12.30
CA PRO A 38 -52.45 34.49 -12.52
C PRO A 38 -51.84 33.97 -11.22
N LEU A 39 -52.34 32.83 -10.74
CA LEU A 39 -51.80 32.14 -9.55
C LEU A 39 -50.50 31.38 -9.84
N GLY A 40 -50.18 31.15 -11.13
CA GLY A 40 -48.91 30.58 -11.55
C GLY A 40 -47.76 31.52 -11.22
N THR A 41 -46.82 31.05 -10.40
CA THR A 41 -45.61 31.81 -10.03
C THR A 41 -44.34 31.07 -10.48
N PRO A 42 -43.97 31.15 -11.78
CA PRO A 42 -42.81 30.45 -12.34
C PRO A 42 -41.53 30.72 -11.55
N ILE A 43 -40.72 29.68 -11.36
CA ILE A 43 -39.54 29.75 -10.49
C ILE A 43 -38.48 30.71 -11.06
N GLU A 44 -38.44 30.88 -12.38
CA GLU A 44 -37.57 31.80 -13.11
C GLU A 44 -37.97 33.27 -12.93
N PHE A 45 -39.26 33.55 -12.69
CA PHE A 45 -39.75 34.90 -12.41
C PHE A 45 -39.51 35.30 -10.94
N ARG A 46 -39.49 34.31 -10.03
CA ARG A 46 -39.19 34.51 -8.61
C ARG A 46 -37.67 34.58 -8.33
N PHE A 47 -36.89 33.65 -8.90
CA PHE A 47 -35.49 33.43 -8.57
C PHE A 47 -34.55 33.58 -9.79
N TYR A 48 -34.64 34.73 -10.45
CA TYR A 48 -33.83 35.11 -11.61
C TYR A 48 -32.31 35.19 -11.34
N GLN A 49 -31.89 35.07 -10.07
CA GLN A 49 -30.47 34.97 -9.66
C GLN A 49 -29.91 33.53 -9.77
N ARG A 50 -30.76 32.55 -10.05
CA ARG A 50 -30.39 31.13 -10.23
C ARG A 50 -30.80 30.59 -11.60
N TYR A 51 -31.89 31.08 -12.16
CA TYR A 51 -32.41 30.65 -13.46
C TYR A 51 -32.36 31.79 -14.49
N ALA A 52 -32.07 31.44 -15.74
CA ALA A 52 -32.06 32.37 -16.86
C ALA A 52 -32.94 31.84 -18.00
N ASN A 53 -34.12 32.44 -18.21
CA ASN A 53 -35.04 32.03 -19.29
C ASN A 53 -34.73 32.71 -20.65
N HIS A 54 -33.59 33.40 -20.76
CA HIS A 54 -33.18 34.05 -22.02
C HIS A 54 -32.55 33.02 -22.96
N PRO A 55 -32.95 32.93 -24.25
CA PRO A 55 -32.65 31.77 -25.11
C PRO A 55 -31.15 31.57 -25.38
N ASN A 56 -30.36 32.64 -25.51
CA ASN A 56 -28.90 32.51 -25.65
C ASN A 56 -28.14 32.32 -24.31
N ARG A 57 -28.83 32.32 -23.16
CA ARG A 57 -28.23 32.15 -21.82
C ARG A 57 -28.45 30.77 -21.20
N GLN A 58 -29.08 29.84 -21.93
CA GLN A 58 -29.46 28.50 -21.44
C GLN A 58 -28.28 27.62 -21.00
N SER A 59 -27.06 27.92 -21.44
CA SER A 59 -25.86 27.20 -20.97
C SER A 59 -25.48 27.52 -19.53
N GLY A 60 -26.06 28.57 -18.94
CA GLY A 60 -25.94 28.90 -17.54
C GLY A 60 -24.57 29.43 -17.12
N VAL A 61 -24.26 29.21 -15.84
CA VAL A 61 -23.03 29.66 -15.19
C VAL A 61 -22.29 28.41 -14.71
N GLN A 62 -21.11 28.17 -15.28
CA GLN A 62 -20.31 26.97 -15.10
C GLN A 62 -18.87 27.38 -14.81
N PHE A 63 -18.46 27.26 -13.54
CA PHE A 63 -17.07 27.52 -13.14
C PHE A 63 -16.14 26.38 -13.53
N LEU A 64 -16.63 25.13 -13.55
CA LEU A 64 -15.87 23.92 -13.85
C LEU A 64 -15.69 23.70 -15.36
N THR A 65 -15.17 24.71 -16.06
CA THR A 65 -14.82 24.64 -17.48
C THR A 65 -13.47 25.30 -17.74
N HIS A 66 -12.76 24.87 -18.78
CA HIS A 66 -11.46 25.42 -19.16
C HIS A 66 -11.54 26.80 -19.86
N TYR A 67 -12.75 27.38 -20.01
CA TYR A 67 -12.95 28.64 -20.72
C TYR A 67 -12.55 29.85 -19.88
N ASN A 68 -12.23 30.96 -20.55
CA ASN A 68 -11.83 32.23 -19.94
C ASN A 68 -12.96 32.98 -19.18
N THR A 69 -14.15 32.39 -19.01
CA THR A 69 -15.29 33.04 -18.37
C THR A 69 -16.29 32.01 -17.83
N HIS A 70 -16.58 32.10 -16.52
CA HIS A 70 -17.55 31.25 -15.81
C HIS A 70 -19.01 31.37 -16.32
N GLN A 71 -19.34 32.43 -17.06
CA GLN A 71 -20.64 32.61 -17.71
C GLN A 71 -20.59 31.95 -19.10
N ARG A 72 -20.97 30.67 -19.20
CA ARG A 72 -20.79 29.84 -20.42
C ARG A 72 -21.41 30.44 -21.67
N PHE A 73 -22.46 31.25 -21.52
CA PHE A 73 -23.14 31.96 -22.61
C PHE A 73 -22.41 33.21 -23.15
N ARG A 74 -21.31 33.64 -22.52
CA ARG A 74 -20.41 34.69 -23.03
C ARG A 74 -19.19 34.15 -23.75
N VAL A 75 -18.96 32.83 -23.70
CA VAL A 75 -17.83 32.18 -24.38
C VAL A 75 -18.05 32.23 -25.89
N SER A 76 -17.10 32.82 -26.61
CA SER A 76 -17.12 32.99 -28.07
C SER A 76 -16.24 32.00 -28.83
N LYS A 77 -15.78 30.94 -28.16
CA LYS A 77 -15.06 29.82 -28.78
C LYS A 77 -16.08 28.83 -29.34
N ASP A 78 -16.49 27.86 -28.53
CA ASP A 78 -17.30 26.73 -28.99
C ASP A 78 -18.79 26.97 -28.72
N PHE A 79 -19.62 26.88 -29.78
CA PHE A 79 -21.07 27.03 -29.66
C PHE A 79 -21.75 25.67 -29.43
N ILE A 80 -22.61 25.58 -28.42
CA ILE A 80 -23.26 24.34 -27.98
C ILE A 80 -24.39 23.94 -28.93
N ASP A 81 -24.47 22.65 -29.28
CA ASP A 81 -25.57 22.06 -30.03
C ASP A 81 -26.56 21.34 -29.10
N TYR A 82 -27.67 22.00 -28.77
CA TYR A 82 -28.71 21.43 -27.90
C TYR A 82 -29.54 20.30 -28.52
N MET A 83 -29.43 20.07 -29.83
CA MET A 83 -30.20 19.01 -30.52
C MET A 83 -29.37 17.74 -30.70
N HIS A 84 -28.06 17.88 -30.92
CA HIS A 84 -27.20 16.77 -31.31
C HIS A 84 -26.13 16.39 -30.28
N TRP A 85 -25.91 17.18 -29.23
CA TRP A 85 -25.01 16.85 -28.11
C TRP A 85 -25.76 16.39 -26.86
N GLY A 86 -25.04 15.81 -25.90
CA GLY A 86 -25.58 15.35 -24.62
C GLY A 86 -25.57 13.83 -24.41
N ARG A 87 -25.34 13.01 -25.45
CA ARG A 87 -25.46 11.55 -25.36
C ARG A 87 -24.65 10.89 -24.23
N GLU A 88 -23.40 11.30 -24.07
CA GLU A 88 -22.43 10.72 -23.09
C GLU A 88 -22.15 11.62 -21.88
N GLN A 89 -22.50 12.90 -21.96
CA GLN A 89 -22.30 13.92 -20.92
C GLN A 89 -23.63 14.39 -20.29
N GLY A 90 -24.74 13.73 -20.61
CA GLY A 90 -26.09 14.07 -20.18
C GLY A 90 -26.63 15.35 -20.80
N GLN A 91 -26.37 16.50 -20.18
CA GLN A 91 -26.88 17.79 -20.67
C GLN A 91 -25.92 18.39 -21.70
N ALA A 92 -26.41 18.76 -22.88
CA ALA A 92 -25.60 19.38 -23.95
C ALA A 92 -24.76 20.60 -23.49
N ARG A 93 -25.19 21.30 -22.42
CA ARG A 93 -24.44 22.43 -21.85
C ARG A 93 -23.15 22.03 -21.10
N LEU A 94 -23.03 20.80 -20.61
CA LEU A 94 -21.88 20.35 -19.82
C LEU A 94 -20.64 20.13 -20.70
N PRO A 95 -19.41 20.25 -20.16
CA PRO A 95 -18.20 19.94 -20.92
C PRO A 95 -18.19 18.48 -21.38
N HIS A 96 -17.51 18.22 -22.50
CA HIS A 96 -17.33 16.87 -23.03
C HIS A 96 -16.37 16.04 -22.15
N ARG A 97 -16.42 14.71 -22.28
CA ARG A 97 -15.64 13.76 -21.45
C ARG A 97 -14.14 14.07 -21.42
N HIS A 98 -13.56 14.49 -22.56
CA HIS A 98 -12.13 14.83 -22.70
C HIS A 98 -11.74 16.25 -22.25
N GLN A 99 -12.72 17.10 -21.91
CA GLN A 99 -12.50 18.52 -21.56
C GLN A 99 -12.90 18.88 -20.12
N ARG A 100 -13.33 17.89 -19.33
CA ARG A 100 -13.69 18.08 -17.92
C ARG A 100 -12.46 18.41 -17.08
N VAL A 101 -12.63 19.35 -16.15
CA VAL A 101 -11.61 19.79 -15.18
C VAL A 101 -12.00 19.45 -13.73
N ALA A 102 -13.08 18.70 -13.57
CA ALA A 102 -13.57 18.12 -12.32
C ALA A 102 -14.00 16.68 -12.63
N PHE A 103 -13.86 15.81 -11.62
CA PHE A 103 -14.00 14.37 -11.75
C PHE A 103 -14.85 13.85 -10.60
N ASP A 104 -15.75 12.91 -10.90
CA ASP A 104 -16.58 12.24 -9.91
C ASP A 104 -15.81 11.02 -9.34
N PHE A 105 -16.02 10.70 -8.05
CA PHE A 105 -15.25 9.65 -7.34
C PHE A 105 -15.22 8.28 -8.04
N ASN A 106 -16.29 7.93 -8.76
CA ASN A 106 -16.48 6.61 -9.36
C ASN A 106 -16.35 6.61 -10.90
N ASP A 107 -16.02 7.75 -11.52
CA ASP A 107 -15.76 7.83 -12.97
C ASP A 107 -14.26 7.81 -13.27
N SER A 108 -13.90 7.34 -14.46
CA SER A 108 -12.52 7.33 -14.93
C SER A 108 -11.94 8.75 -15.06
N LEU A 109 -10.64 8.88 -14.87
CA LEU A 109 -9.92 10.13 -15.11
C LEU A 109 -9.71 10.35 -16.62
N GLN A 110 -8.85 11.30 -17.00
CA GLN A 110 -8.40 11.40 -18.39
C GLN A 110 -7.25 10.39 -18.61
N PRO A 111 -7.24 9.61 -19.71
CA PRO A 111 -6.15 8.70 -19.98
C PRO A 111 -4.87 9.46 -20.34
N THR A 112 -3.73 8.91 -19.91
CA THR A 112 -2.41 9.36 -20.30
C THR A 112 -2.17 9.03 -21.78
N ARG A 113 -1.68 9.99 -22.55
CA ARG A 113 -1.41 9.79 -23.97
C ARG A 113 -0.10 9.04 -24.18
N ALA A 114 -0.15 7.97 -24.97
CA ALA A 114 1.01 7.29 -25.54
C ALA A 114 1.16 7.61 -27.04
N GLU A 115 2.32 7.29 -27.61
CA GLU A 115 2.58 7.41 -29.07
C GLU A 115 2.42 6.07 -29.82
N GLY A 116 2.40 4.94 -29.09
CA GLY A 116 2.25 3.59 -29.62
C GLY A 116 1.86 2.60 -28.53
N ASP A 117 2.16 1.31 -28.73
CA ASP A 117 2.00 0.30 -27.68
C ASP A 117 3.02 0.51 -26.55
N THR A 118 2.56 0.31 -25.31
CA THR A 118 3.34 0.46 -24.08
C THR A 118 3.49 -0.86 -23.31
N SER A 119 2.98 -1.98 -23.84
CA SER A 119 3.09 -3.32 -23.25
C SER A 119 4.50 -3.68 -22.78
N LEU A 120 5.52 -3.37 -23.59
CA LEU A 120 6.94 -3.55 -23.31
C LEU A 120 7.41 -2.90 -21.99
N TRP A 121 6.78 -1.82 -21.56
CA TRP A 121 7.12 -1.13 -20.31
C TRP A 121 6.51 -1.76 -19.06
N PHE A 122 5.63 -2.75 -19.22
CA PHE A 122 5.00 -3.50 -18.12
C PHE A 122 5.60 -4.89 -17.91
N ALA A 123 6.76 -5.20 -18.49
CA ALA A 123 7.43 -6.49 -18.33
C ALA A 123 7.79 -6.87 -16.87
N GLY A 124 7.79 -5.89 -15.94
CA GLY A 124 7.96 -6.11 -14.49
C GLY A 124 6.65 -6.19 -13.70
N GLN A 125 5.52 -6.41 -14.36
CA GLN A 125 4.18 -6.53 -13.76
C GLN A 125 3.63 -7.97 -13.95
N ASP A 126 2.39 -8.21 -13.56
CA ASP A 126 1.65 -9.44 -13.89
C ASP A 126 1.66 -9.69 -15.41
N PRO A 127 2.20 -10.84 -15.89
CA PRO A 127 2.31 -11.15 -17.32
C PRO A 127 0.96 -11.39 -18.00
N THR A 128 -0.13 -11.54 -17.25
CA THR A 128 -1.50 -11.65 -17.78
C THR A 128 -2.20 -10.30 -17.92
N MET A 129 -1.58 -9.21 -17.44
CA MET A 129 -2.15 -7.87 -17.51
C MET A 129 -2.25 -7.36 -18.95
N GLY A 130 -3.47 -7.02 -19.37
CA GLY A 130 -3.72 -6.35 -20.65
C GLY A 130 -3.33 -4.86 -20.66
N PRO A 131 -3.59 -4.15 -21.77
CA PRO A 131 -3.34 -2.71 -21.86
C PRO A 131 -4.00 -1.93 -20.72
N HIS A 132 -3.23 -1.07 -20.04
CA HIS A 132 -3.74 -0.29 -18.91
C HIS A 132 -4.89 0.64 -19.35
N PRO A 133 -6.05 0.67 -18.66
CA PRO A 133 -7.23 1.40 -19.12
C PRO A 133 -7.02 2.91 -19.25
N ASP A 134 -6.13 3.48 -18.43
CA ASP A 134 -5.77 4.90 -18.45
C ASP A 134 -4.58 5.23 -19.37
N ILE A 135 -4.24 4.38 -20.34
CA ILE A 135 -3.27 4.69 -21.41
C ILE A 135 -3.97 4.63 -22.77
N SER A 136 -3.76 5.66 -23.60
CA SER A 136 -4.41 5.75 -24.92
C SER A 136 -3.51 6.41 -25.96
N ALA A 137 -3.34 5.74 -27.11
CA ALA A 137 -2.62 6.30 -28.25
C ALA A 137 -3.36 7.47 -28.95
N THR A 138 -4.69 7.57 -28.79
CA THR A 138 -5.55 8.47 -29.59
C THR A 138 -6.25 9.56 -28.78
N PHE A 139 -5.87 9.76 -27.52
CA PHE A 139 -6.43 10.81 -26.68
C PHE A 139 -5.93 12.20 -27.10
N ASP A 140 -6.87 13.13 -27.30
CA ASP A 140 -6.59 14.55 -27.56
C ASP A 140 -7.54 15.43 -26.72
N PRO A 141 -7.03 16.19 -25.72
CA PRO A 141 -7.86 17.09 -24.92
C PRO A 141 -8.38 18.29 -25.72
N ASN A 142 -7.77 18.61 -26.87
CA ASN A 142 -8.15 19.70 -27.75
C ASN A 142 -9.07 19.28 -28.90
N LYS A 143 -9.53 18.01 -28.91
CA LYS A 143 -10.36 17.45 -29.98
C LYS A 143 -11.62 18.28 -30.17
N LYS A 144 -11.75 18.89 -31.35
CA LYS A 144 -12.95 19.64 -31.76
C LYS A 144 -14.09 18.66 -32.04
N LEU A 145 -15.28 19.01 -31.59
CA LEU A 145 -16.50 18.25 -31.85
C LEU A 145 -17.43 19.03 -32.77
N PHE A 146 -18.09 18.30 -33.67
CA PHE A 146 -18.95 18.91 -34.68
C PHE A 146 -20.24 19.46 -34.05
N SER A 147 -20.45 20.77 -34.19
CA SER A 147 -21.63 21.50 -33.70
C SER A 147 -22.35 22.14 -34.88
N HIS A 148 -23.61 21.79 -35.15
CA HIS A 148 -24.35 22.34 -36.29
C HIS A 148 -24.42 23.88 -36.32
N PRO A 149 -24.72 24.63 -35.23
CA PRO A 149 -24.80 26.10 -35.30
C PRO A 149 -23.49 26.79 -35.73
N GLU A 150 -22.34 26.13 -35.57
CA GLU A 150 -21.01 26.68 -35.90
C GLU A 150 -20.39 26.08 -37.18
N HIS A 151 -20.67 24.80 -37.45
CA HIS A 151 -19.99 23.98 -38.46
C HIS A 151 -20.88 23.60 -39.65
N TRP A 152 -22.20 23.61 -39.49
CA TRP A 152 -23.18 23.48 -40.58
C TRP A 152 -24.27 24.54 -40.42
N ASN A 153 -23.90 25.80 -40.61
CA ASN A 153 -24.78 26.91 -40.30
C ASN A 153 -25.83 27.11 -41.39
N LYS A 154 -27.10 26.87 -41.03
CA LYS A 154 -28.28 27.01 -41.92
C LYS A 154 -29.04 28.33 -41.75
N MET A 155 -28.56 29.28 -40.94
CA MET A 155 -29.27 30.51 -40.58
C MET A 155 -29.61 31.39 -41.80
N PHE A 156 -28.71 31.49 -42.77
CA PHE A 156 -28.90 32.29 -44.00
C PHE A 156 -29.57 31.51 -45.15
N SER A 157 -30.14 30.34 -44.87
CA SER A 157 -30.76 29.45 -45.86
C SER A 157 -32.25 29.21 -45.60
N LYS A 158 -32.94 28.54 -46.54
CA LYS A 158 -34.32 28.07 -46.36
C LYS A 158 -34.37 26.70 -45.66
N ARG A 159 -33.23 26.19 -45.19
CA ARG A 159 -33.05 24.89 -44.51
C ARG A 159 -33.46 23.68 -45.35
N ARG A 160 -33.42 23.79 -46.69
CA ARG A 160 -33.70 22.67 -47.61
C ARG A 160 -32.56 21.63 -47.58
N PRO A 161 -32.78 20.40 -48.09
CA PRO A 161 -31.70 19.45 -48.30
C PRO A 161 -30.57 20.06 -49.14
N GLY A 162 -29.32 19.87 -48.71
CA GLY A 162 -28.13 20.43 -49.36
C GLY A 162 -27.80 21.90 -49.01
N GLU A 163 -28.66 22.63 -48.28
CA GLU A 163 -28.37 24.02 -47.90
C GLU A 163 -27.58 24.15 -46.58
N GLY A 164 -26.84 25.26 -46.46
CA GLY A 164 -26.04 25.66 -45.30
C GLY A 164 -24.54 25.68 -45.58
N ASP A 165 -23.81 26.55 -44.87
CA ASP A 165 -22.35 26.61 -44.96
C ASP A 165 -21.71 25.50 -44.09
N ILE A 166 -20.76 24.72 -44.63
CA ILE A 166 -20.17 23.55 -43.99
C ILE A 166 -18.65 23.68 -43.88
N LYS A 167 -18.14 23.63 -42.65
CA LYS A 167 -16.70 23.62 -42.36
C LYS A 167 -16.19 22.18 -42.23
N LEU A 168 -15.42 21.72 -43.21
CA LEU A 168 -14.91 20.34 -43.25
C LEU A 168 -13.72 20.08 -42.31
N GLY A 169 -12.92 21.10 -41.98
CA GLY A 169 -11.68 20.98 -41.18
C GLY A 169 -11.86 20.72 -39.68
N VAL A 170 -12.88 19.93 -39.31
CA VAL A 170 -13.21 19.53 -37.93
C VAL A 170 -13.46 18.04 -37.79
N LEU A 171 -13.94 17.37 -38.85
CA LEU A 171 -13.97 15.91 -38.92
C LEU A 171 -12.71 15.41 -39.65
N PRO A 172 -12.10 14.29 -39.24
CA PRO A 172 -11.05 13.66 -40.03
C PRO A 172 -11.62 13.24 -41.39
N SER A 173 -10.81 13.38 -42.44
CA SER A 173 -11.24 13.06 -43.81
C SER A 173 -11.27 11.56 -44.03
N ASN A 174 -12.45 10.99 -44.15
CA ASN A 174 -12.66 9.60 -44.59
C ASN A 174 -12.56 9.43 -46.12
N SER A 175 -12.06 10.45 -46.84
CA SER A 175 -11.87 10.39 -48.30
C SER A 175 -10.56 9.70 -48.65
N LEU A 176 -10.64 8.67 -49.50
CA LEU A 176 -9.50 7.95 -50.07
C LEU A 176 -8.51 8.86 -50.83
N LEU A 177 -8.95 10.06 -51.26
CA LEU A 177 -8.11 11.03 -51.95
C LEU A 177 -6.86 11.43 -51.14
N GLY A 178 -6.97 11.53 -49.80
CA GLY A 178 -5.83 11.87 -48.95
C GLY A 178 -4.71 10.83 -49.07
N PRO A 179 -4.97 9.57 -48.64
CA PRO A 179 -4.02 8.45 -48.80
C PRO A 179 -3.48 8.28 -50.23
N MET A 180 -4.31 8.46 -51.26
CA MET A 180 -3.85 8.33 -52.66
C MET A 180 -2.90 9.45 -53.12
N VAL A 181 -3.05 10.68 -52.61
CA VAL A 181 -2.21 11.83 -53.01
C VAL A 181 -0.91 11.89 -52.18
N THR A 182 -0.93 11.38 -50.95
CA THR A 182 0.24 11.38 -50.06
C THR A 182 0.98 10.03 -50.00
N GLN A 183 0.60 9.05 -50.83
CA GLN A 183 1.33 7.79 -50.91
C GLN A 183 2.74 8.03 -51.46
N THR A 184 3.73 7.53 -50.75
CA THR A 184 5.16 7.67 -51.04
C THR A 184 5.87 6.33 -50.78
N ASP A 185 7.03 6.15 -51.41
CA ASP A 185 7.90 4.99 -51.24
C ASP A 185 8.77 5.09 -49.97
N THR A 186 9.01 6.31 -49.51
CA THR A 186 9.60 6.61 -48.19
C THR A 186 8.69 6.15 -47.06
N GLN A 187 9.26 5.49 -46.05
CA GLN A 187 8.55 5.05 -44.85
C GLN A 187 7.99 6.24 -44.02
N GLU A 188 7.08 5.93 -43.09
CA GLU A 188 6.42 6.91 -42.21
C GLU A 188 7.41 7.71 -41.33
N MET A 189 6.98 8.86 -40.82
CA MET A 189 7.83 9.76 -40.01
C MET A 189 8.43 9.09 -38.77
N ALA A 190 7.72 8.11 -38.17
CA ALA A 190 8.20 7.32 -37.05
C ALA A 190 9.50 6.53 -37.38
N TYR A 191 9.63 6.02 -38.62
CA TYR A 191 10.85 5.34 -39.07
C TYR A 191 12.02 6.32 -39.21
N PHE A 192 11.77 7.54 -39.70
CA PHE A 192 12.82 8.55 -39.93
C PHE A 192 13.28 9.25 -38.65
N LYS A 193 12.52 9.15 -37.55
CA LYS A 193 12.84 9.76 -36.24
C LYS A 193 13.12 11.27 -36.33
N THR A 194 12.30 12.00 -37.11
CA THR A 194 12.43 13.46 -37.28
C THR A 194 12.17 14.26 -36.00
N GLU A 195 11.45 13.68 -35.04
CA GLU A 195 11.08 14.35 -33.80
C GLU A 195 12.24 14.31 -32.80
N THR A 196 12.70 15.49 -32.39
CA THR A 196 13.86 15.66 -31.50
C THR A 196 13.50 15.61 -30.01
N ARG A 197 12.22 15.49 -29.68
CA ARG A 197 11.69 15.40 -28.32
C ARG A 197 10.72 14.22 -28.27
N GLY A 198 10.96 13.30 -27.34
CA GLY A 198 9.92 12.37 -26.89
C GLY A 198 8.96 13.05 -25.88
N PRO A 199 8.39 12.29 -24.93
CA PRO A 199 7.48 12.83 -23.92
C PRO A 199 8.00 14.10 -23.24
N THR A 200 7.14 15.12 -23.13
CA THR A 200 7.51 16.48 -22.68
C THR A 200 8.11 16.55 -21.27
N TYR A 201 7.90 15.51 -20.47
CA TYR A 201 8.38 15.39 -19.08
C TYR A 201 9.65 14.53 -18.95
N GLY A 202 10.27 14.12 -20.06
CA GLY A 202 11.49 13.31 -20.06
C GLY A 202 11.20 11.83 -19.83
N ARG A 203 11.81 11.21 -18.81
CA ARG A 203 11.63 9.79 -18.47
C ARG A 203 10.34 9.64 -17.65
N VAL A 204 9.35 8.93 -18.22
CA VAL A 204 8.03 8.70 -17.61
C VAL A 204 7.78 7.17 -17.57
N PRO A 205 7.72 6.55 -16.37
CA PRO A 205 7.38 5.14 -16.22
C PRO A 205 6.05 4.79 -16.91
N GLY A 206 6.02 3.68 -17.63
CA GLY A 206 4.85 3.21 -18.39
C GLY A 206 4.66 3.85 -19.77
N LEU A 207 5.46 4.86 -20.17
CA LEU A 207 5.40 5.46 -21.53
C LEU A 207 6.70 5.30 -22.32
N ASN A 208 7.85 5.56 -21.71
CA ASN A 208 9.17 5.44 -22.35
C ASN A 208 10.26 4.87 -21.43
N ALA A 209 9.84 4.33 -20.29
CA ALA A 209 10.66 3.64 -19.31
C ALA A 209 9.80 2.56 -18.64
N PRO A 210 10.39 1.46 -18.15
CA PRO A 210 9.66 0.42 -17.46
C PRO A 210 8.93 0.97 -16.23
N PHE A 211 7.74 0.44 -15.97
CA PHE A 211 6.95 0.69 -14.76
C PHE A 211 7.21 -0.44 -13.75
N THR A 212 7.58 -0.06 -12.53
CA THR A 212 7.97 -0.98 -11.45
C THR A 212 7.16 -0.72 -10.18
N GLY A 213 6.86 -1.78 -9.43
CA GLY A 213 5.97 -1.71 -8.28
C GLY A 213 4.49 -1.61 -8.67
N GLU A 214 3.64 -1.30 -7.69
CA GLU A 214 2.19 -1.26 -7.81
C GLU A 214 1.62 -0.02 -8.50
N MET A 215 0.44 -0.19 -9.09
CA MET A 215 -0.34 0.87 -9.73
C MET A 215 -1.29 1.54 -8.73
N ASP A 216 -1.31 2.88 -8.69
CA ASP A 216 -2.34 3.67 -7.99
C ASP A 216 -3.29 4.30 -9.01
N ARG A 217 -4.45 3.66 -9.20
CA ARG A 217 -5.53 4.11 -10.09
C ARG A 217 -6.49 5.08 -9.40
N ARG A 218 -6.32 5.30 -8.09
CA ARG A 218 -7.22 6.10 -7.23
C ARG A 218 -6.63 7.42 -6.77
N MET A 219 -5.40 7.74 -7.20
CA MET A 219 -4.62 8.92 -6.81
C MET A 219 -4.35 9.04 -5.30
N MET A 220 -4.40 7.92 -4.55
CA MET A 220 -4.24 7.95 -3.11
C MET A 220 -2.79 8.28 -2.67
N GLN A 221 -1.79 7.72 -3.36
CA GLN A 221 -0.38 8.07 -3.13
C GLN A 221 -0.08 9.45 -3.76
N ALA A 222 -0.64 9.70 -4.94
CA ALA A 222 -0.40 10.91 -5.73
C ALA A 222 -0.85 12.22 -5.06
N MET A 223 -1.86 12.18 -4.19
CA MET A 223 -2.38 13.33 -3.43
C MET A 223 -2.07 13.24 -1.93
N SER A 224 -1.00 12.54 -1.55
CA SER A 224 -0.53 12.47 -0.15
C SER A 224 0.19 13.76 0.30
N ARG A 225 0.18 14.03 1.61
CA ARG A 225 0.83 15.19 2.24
C ARG A 225 2.19 14.79 2.82
N PRO A 226 3.30 15.53 2.59
CA PRO A 226 4.57 15.24 3.27
C PRO A 226 4.43 15.45 4.79
N LEU A 227 4.89 14.46 5.55
CA LEU A 227 4.89 14.47 7.02
C LEU A 227 6.24 14.96 7.57
N ASN A 228 7.34 14.71 6.86
CA ASN A 228 8.69 15.15 7.22
C ASN A 228 9.24 16.24 6.26
N ARG A 229 10.31 16.93 6.69
CA ARG A 229 10.91 18.06 5.94
C ARG A 229 11.63 17.63 4.66
N SER A 230 12.09 16.38 4.58
CA SER A 230 12.77 15.80 3.42
C SER A 230 11.79 15.27 2.36
N HIS A 231 10.49 15.26 2.65
CA HIS A 231 9.42 14.69 1.82
C HIS A 231 9.58 13.18 1.53
N THR A 232 10.41 12.49 2.31
CA THR A 232 10.67 11.04 2.22
C THR A 232 9.65 10.19 2.99
N LEU A 233 8.79 10.84 3.77
CA LEU A 233 7.62 10.24 4.40
C LEU A 233 6.40 11.12 4.09
N THR A 234 5.36 10.54 3.50
CA THR A 234 4.08 11.21 3.24
C THR A 234 2.92 10.46 3.89
N GLY A 235 1.75 11.07 3.95
CA GLY A 235 0.55 10.42 4.49
C GLY A 235 -0.75 10.90 3.86
N ASN A 236 -1.76 10.03 3.92
CA ASN A 236 -3.12 10.29 3.48
C ASN A 236 -4.11 9.77 4.54
N ASP A 237 -4.85 10.69 5.14
CA ASP A 237 -5.73 10.43 6.28
C ASP A 237 -7.20 10.32 5.85
N GLY A 238 -7.90 9.38 6.46
CA GLY A 238 -9.36 9.34 6.54
C GLY A 238 -9.88 9.97 7.84
N ARG A 239 -11.19 9.88 8.02
CA ARG A 239 -11.91 10.16 9.27
C ARG A 239 -11.41 9.25 10.39
N PHE A 240 -11.21 7.96 10.07
CA PHE A 240 -10.83 6.93 11.03
C PHE A 240 -9.64 6.05 10.61
N SER A 241 -9.11 6.22 9.40
CA SER A 241 -7.91 5.54 8.91
C SER A 241 -6.74 6.52 8.78
N LYS A 242 -5.50 6.03 8.89
CA LYS A 242 -4.29 6.79 8.58
C LYS A 242 -3.39 5.98 7.67
N THR A 243 -2.91 6.55 6.57
CA THR A 243 -2.00 5.84 5.66
C THR A 243 -0.68 6.56 5.61
N LEU A 244 0.42 5.86 5.91
CA LEU A 244 1.79 6.34 5.87
C LEU A 244 2.49 5.71 4.66
N PHE A 245 3.15 6.54 3.85
CA PHE A 245 3.87 6.13 2.65
C PHE A 245 5.36 6.47 2.76
N MET A 246 6.23 5.46 2.69
CA MET A 246 7.67 5.65 2.50
C MET A 246 7.94 6.10 1.05
N ASN A 247 8.71 7.18 0.88
CA ASN A 247 8.87 7.88 -0.39
C ASN A 247 10.35 8.28 -0.67
N ASP A 248 11.24 7.29 -0.73
CA ASP A 248 12.56 7.42 -1.37
C ASP A 248 12.76 6.35 -2.46
N PRO A 249 12.02 6.43 -3.59
CA PRO A 249 12.11 5.45 -4.66
C PRO A 249 13.48 5.41 -5.35
N LYS A 250 14.31 6.46 -5.20
CA LYS A 250 15.65 6.51 -5.81
C LYS A 250 16.67 5.65 -5.10
N ARG A 251 16.49 5.41 -3.80
CA ARG A 251 17.31 4.51 -2.99
C ARG A 251 16.60 3.19 -2.69
N HIS A 252 15.64 2.80 -3.52
CA HIS A 252 14.84 1.60 -3.30
C HIS A 252 14.21 1.53 -1.89
N GLN A 253 13.70 2.66 -1.39
CA GLN A 253 13.11 2.78 -0.05
C GLN A 253 14.08 2.39 1.10
N ALA A 254 15.38 2.64 0.96
CA ALA A 254 16.35 2.43 2.04
C ALA A 254 16.16 3.43 3.20
N LEU A 255 16.21 2.92 4.41
CA LEU A 255 16.02 3.65 5.67
C LEU A 255 17.36 4.22 6.17
N SER A 256 17.61 5.48 5.83
CA SER A 256 18.60 6.30 6.54
C SER A 256 18.22 6.51 8.01
N ASP A 257 19.20 6.87 8.85
CA ASP A 257 19.00 7.28 10.25
C ASP A 257 17.83 8.28 10.42
N THR A 258 17.81 9.33 9.60
CA THR A 258 16.78 10.37 9.64
C THR A 258 15.39 9.89 9.20
N LEU A 259 15.31 9.03 8.18
CA LEU A 259 14.04 8.47 7.73
C LEU A 259 13.49 7.46 8.75
N ALA A 260 14.34 6.59 9.29
CA ALA A 260 13.97 5.64 10.34
C ALA A 260 13.46 6.38 11.59
N LYS A 261 14.18 7.40 12.07
CA LYS A 261 13.78 8.18 13.25
C LYS A 261 12.44 8.91 13.07
N GLU A 262 12.23 9.58 11.94
CA GLU A 262 10.93 10.25 11.69
C GLU A 262 9.79 9.24 11.44
N LEU A 263 10.08 8.05 10.87
CA LEU A 263 9.10 6.97 10.73
C LEU A 263 8.70 6.38 12.08
N ASN A 264 9.64 6.13 13.00
CA ASN A 264 9.38 5.72 14.39
C ASN A 264 8.37 6.69 15.05
N ARG A 265 8.66 7.99 14.93
CA ARG A 265 7.85 9.07 15.48
C ARG A 265 6.44 9.15 14.87
N GLU A 266 6.33 9.12 13.54
CA GLU A 266 5.02 9.28 12.89
C GLU A 266 4.18 7.99 12.97
N VAL A 267 4.77 6.79 13.05
CA VAL A 267 4.06 5.55 13.42
C VAL A 267 3.49 5.65 14.83
N ASP A 268 4.29 6.10 15.80
CA ASP A 268 3.83 6.30 17.18
C ASP A 268 2.69 7.33 17.24
N ARG A 269 2.83 8.43 16.51
CA ARG A 269 1.83 9.51 16.45
C ARG A 269 0.53 9.06 15.77
N ALA A 270 0.62 8.31 14.68
CA ALA A 270 -0.55 7.82 13.95
C ALA A 270 -1.32 6.77 14.74
N THR A 271 -0.60 5.86 15.41
CA THR A 271 -1.20 4.79 16.24
C THR A 271 -1.73 5.30 17.58
N ASN A 272 -1.15 6.33 18.20
CA ASN A 272 -1.73 7.00 19.37
C ASN A 272 -2.86 8.01 19.03
N GLY A 273 -3.20 8.22 17.75
CA GLY A 273 -4.23 9.17 17.34
C GLY A 273 -5.62 8.83 17.88
N LEU A 274 -6.27 9.76 18.59
CA LEU A 274 -7.58 9.56 19.21
C LEU A 274 -8.65 9.01 18.24
N TYR A 275 -8.69 9.56 17.03
CA TYR A 275 -9.59 9.17 15.94
C TYR A 275 -8.94 8.18 14.94
N SER A 276 -7.98 7.35 15.36
CA SER A 276 -7.40 6.29 14.52
C SER A 276 -7.98 4.93 14.92
N LYS A 277 -8.67 4.25 13.99
CA LYS A 277 -9.09 2.84 14.12
C LYS A 277 -8.08 1.89 13.50
N LEU A 278 -7.50 2.28 12.37
CA LEU A 278 -6.45 1.55 11.67
C LEU A 278 -5.42 2.51 11.08
N THR A 279 -4.15 2.29 11.40
CA THR A 279 -3.02 2.87 10.68
C THR A 279 -2.53 1.85 9.64
N VAL A 280 -2.22 2.31 8.43
CA VAL A 280 -1.65 1.52 7.33
C VAL A 280 -0.26 2.05 7.02
N LEU A 281 0.74 1.17 6.96
CA LEU A 281 2.10 1.48 6.49
C LEU A 281 2.33 0.81 5.13
N THR A 282 2.70 1.58 4.12
CA THR A 282 3.01 1.07 2.77
C THR A 282 4.07 1.94 2.09
N SER A 283 4.42 1.65 0.83
CA SER A 283 5.45 2.39 0.09
C SER A 283 4.87 3.13 -1.12
N ALA A 284 5.31 4.38 -1.33
CA ALA A 284 5.03 5.15 -2.54
C ALA A 284 6.05 4.80 -3.62
N GLN A 285 5.72 3.79 -4.43
CA GLN A 285 6.60 3.26 -5.48
C GLN A 285 6.65 4.15 -6.73
N SER A 286 5.55 4.85 -7.04
CA SER A 286 5.45 5.81 -8.15
C SER A 286 5.94 5.30 -9.52
N GLY A 287 5.88 3.99 -9.77
CA GLY A 287 6.40 3.35 -11.00
C GLY A 287 7.92 3.26 -11.09
N MET A 288 8.67 3.71 -10.08
CA MET A 288 10.14 3.86 -10.09
C MET A 288 10.92 2.81 -9.28
N THR A 289 10.26 2.11 -8.36
CA THR A 289 10.85 1.00 -7.59
C THR A 289 9.79 -0.06 -7.31
N ASP A 290 10.19 -1.33 -7.28
CA ASP A 290 9.38 -2.49 -6.87
C ASP A 290 9.61 -2.90 -5.40
N VAL A 291 10.40 -2.10 -4.67
CA VAL A 291 10.77 -2.34 -3.27
C VAL A 291 9.79 -1.64 -2.34
N PHE A 292 9.26 -2.38 -1.35
CA PHE A 292 8.50 -1.85 -0.21
C PHE A 292 9.44 -1.14 0.77
N CYS A 293 10.52 -1.82 1.19
CA CYS A 293 11.54 -1.26 2.08
C CYS A 293 12.89 -1.96 1.86
N GLY A 294 13.92 -1.19 1.50
CA GLY A 294 15.27 -1.70 1.24
C GLY A 294 16.07 -2.06 2.50
N GLY A 295 15.53 -1.79 3.69
CA GLY A 295 16.25 -1.92 4.95
C GLY A 295 17.23 -0.75 5.19
N ALA A 296 18.22 -0.95 6.06
CA ALA A 296 19.18 0.10 6.41
C ALA A 296 20.02 0.54 5.20
N ASP A 297 20.31 1.84 5.09
CA ASP A 297 21.12 2.42 4.00
C ASP A 297 22.60 1.99 4.10
N LEU A 298 22.91 0.81 3.52
CA LEU A 298 24.25 0.21 3.52
C LEU A 298 25.30 1.05 2.79
N GLU A 299 24.91 1.85 1.78
CA GLU A 299 25.81 2.77 1.10
C GLU A 299 26.22 3.93 2.04
N SER A 300 25.27 4.49 2.80
CA SER A 300 25.59 5.50 3.82
C SER A 300 26.46 4.92 4.95
N ILE A 301 26.12 3.73 5.46
CA ILE A 301 26.89 3.07 6.53
C ILE A 301 28.32 2.75 6.06
N GLY A 302 28.45 2.15 4.87
CA GLY A 302 29.74 1.82 4.28
C GLY A 302 30.60 3.06 3.96
N PHE A 303 29.98 4.13 3.46
CA PHE A 303 30.65 5.41 3.24
C PHE A 303 31.23 5.98 4.54
N ASP A 304 30.41 6.06 5.59
CA ASP A 304 30.82 6.64 6.88
C ASP A 304 31.95 5.81 7.53
N LEU A 305 31.84 4.48 7.52
CA LEU A 305 32.90 3.58 8.01
C LEU A 305 34.20 3.71 7.20
N THR A 306 34.11 3.87 5.88
CA THR A 306 35.29 4.11 5.01
C THR A 306 35.98 5.43 5.36
N MET A 307 35.21 6.47 5.68
CA MET A 307 35.74 7.75 6.13
C MET A 307 36.41 7.63 7.51
N ALA A 308 35.77 6.97 8.48
CA ALA A 308 36.35 6.71 9.79
C ALA A 308 37.70 5.99 9.70
N GLN A 309 37.77 4.93 8.89
CA GLN A 309 38.98 4.14 8.69
C GLN A 309 40.10 4.93 7.99
N LYS A 310 39.77 5.82 7.05
CA LYS A 310 40.74 6.75 6.45
C LYS A 310 41.29 7.75 7.48
N LEU A 311 40.43 8.30 8.34
CA LEU A 311 40.82 9.24 9.39
C LEU A 311 41.71 8.57 10.45
N ARG A 312 41.37 7.34 10.88
CA ARG A 312 42.21 6.53 11.78
C ARG A 312 43.59 6.24 11.18
N LYS A 313 43.67 5.80 9.92
CA LYS A 313 44.97 5.62 9.22
C LYS A 313 45.79 6.90 9.15
N GLY A 314 45.16 8.04 8.82
CA GLY A 314 45.83 9.34 8.82
C GLY A 314 46.36 9.76 10.20
N ALA A 315 45.62 9.46 11.27
CA ALA A 315 46.07 9.70 12.65
C ALA A 315 47.25 8.81 13.03
N GLU A 316 47.22 7.52 12.67
CA GLU A 316 48.33 6.59 12.88
C GLU A 316 49.60 7.02 12.11
N GLU A 317 49.46 7.40 10.84
CA GLU A 317 50.57 7.88 10.01
C GLU A 317 51.21 9.14 10.62
N LEU A 318 50.39 10.09 11.10
CA LEU A 318 50.89 11.28 11.79
C LEU A 318 51.67 10.90 13.07
N THR A 319 51.11 9.99 13.88
CA THR A 319 51.71 9.51 15.13
C THR A 319 53.03 8.77 14.91
N ARG A 320 53.13 7.96 13.84
CA ARG A 320 54.38 7.30 13.43
C ARG A 320 55.41 8.31 12.90
N SER A 321 54.97 9.38 12.24
CA SER A 321 55.87 10.39 11.65
C SER A 321 56.48 11.36 12.66
N ASP A 322 55.78 11.66 13.75
CA ASP A 322 56.25 12.53 14.83
C ASP A 322 56.14 11.84 16.20
N ALA A 323 57.04 10.88 16.41
CA ALA A 323 57.22 10.22 17.71
C ALA A 323 57.71 11.16 18.84
N SER A 324 57.98 12.45 18.55
CA SER A 324 58.38 13.44 19.56
C SER A 324 57.20 14.08 20.31
N GLY A 325 55.97 13.84 19.85
CA GLY A 325 54.76 14.27 20.56
C GLY A 325 54.55 15.78 20.57
N GLY A 326 54.77 16.46 19.44
CA GLY A 326 54.53 17.90 19.36
C GLY A 326 53.05 18.24 19.59
N LYS A 327 52.74 19.20 20.47
CA LYS A 327 51.34 19.62 20.79
C LYS A 327 50.45 19.91 19.58
N LYS A 328 51.01 20.32 18.44
CA LYS A 328 50.27 20.52 17.18
C LYS A 328 49.88 19.19 16.52
N THR A 329 50.79 18.22 16.51
CA THR A 329 50.58 16.85 16.05
C THR A 329 49.53 16.16 16.91
N GLU A 330 49.68 16.24 18.24
CA GLU A 330 48.72 15.72 19.22
C GLU A 330 47.32 16.29 18.99
N ALA A 331 47.18 17.62 18.88
CA ALA A 331 45.90 18.26 18.60
C ALA A 331 45.27 17.79 17.27
N LYS A 332 46.08 17.55 16.22
CA LYS A 332 45.59 17.05 14.93
C LYS A 332 45.20 15.57 14.97
N VAL A 333 45.95 14.73 15.69
CA VAL A 333 45.59 13.33 15.95
C VAL A 333 44.25 13.25 16.67
N GLN A 334 44.06 14.07 17.72
CA GLN A 334 42.79 14.13 18.46
C GLN A 334 41.62 14.63 17.59
N GLU A 335 41.84 15.61 16.71
CA GLU A 335 40.84 16.06 15.74
C GLU A 335 40.41 14.94 14.78
N LEU A 336 41.38 14.22 14.20
CA LEU A 336 41.14 13.11 13.26
C LEU A 336 40.41 11.94 13.94
N LEU A 337 40.82 11.56 15.15
CA LEU A 337 40.18 10.47 15.91
C LEU A 337 38.75 10.83 16.34
N ARG A 338 38.53 12.05 16.83
CA ARG A 338 37.18 12.53 17.18
C ARG A 338 36.26 12.51 15.96
N ASP A 339 36.74 13.00 14.82
CA ASP A 339 35.92 13.05 13.61
C ASP A 339 35.68 11.63 13.05
N ALA A 340 36.62 10.69 13.22
CA ALA A 340 36.41 9.27 12.90
C ALA A 340 35.30 8.63 13.76
N VAL A 341 35.32 8.87 15.07
CA VAL A 341 34.27 8.38 16.00
C VAL A 341 32.90 8.94 15.60
N ARG A 342 32.80 10.21 15.19
CA ARG A 342 31.53 10.80 14.72
C ARG A 342 30.97 10.18 13.43
N TYR A 343 31.81 9.54 12.61
CA TYR A 343 31.35 8.74 11.48
C TYR A 343 30.86 7.36 11.94
N GLU A 344 31.56 6.73 12.89
CA GLU A 344 31.16 5.45 13.50
C GLU A 344 29.82 5.59 14.28
N GLU A 345 29.63 6.69 15.02
CA GLU A 345 28.36 7.05 15.69
C GLU A 345 27.18 7.18 14.72
N ARG A 346 27.40 7.67 13.49
CA ARG A 346 26.35 7.80 12.47
C ARG A 346 25.98 6.46 11.84
N ALA A 347 26.97 5.60 11.62
CA ALA A 347 26.73 4.22 11.22
C ALA A 347 25.94 3.45 12.31
N ASP A 348 26.34 3.60 13.57
CA ASP A 348 25.66 3.01 14.73
C ASP A 348 24.22 3.52 14.89
N ALA A 349 24.01 4.84 14.82
CA ALA A 349 22.68 5.45 14.87
C ALA A 349 21.75 4.91 13.77
N THR A 350 22.28 4.67 12.56
CA THR A 350 21.50 4.08 11.46
C THR A 350 20.98 2.69 11.84
N LEU A 351 21.80 1.82 12.45
CA LEU A 351 21.35 0.51 12.93
C LEU A 351 20.33 0.62 14.07
N ARG A 352 20.63 1.44 15.10
CA ARG A 352 19.79 1.58 16.30
C ARG A 352 18.40 2.14 15.97
N GLU A 353 18.33 3.18 15.14
CA GLU A 353 17.05 3.76 14.71
C GLU A 353 16.25 2.76 13.84
N ASN A 354 16.90 2.02 12.93
CA ASN A 354 16.23 0.99 12.13
C ASN A 354 15.54 -0.08 12.99
N ALA A 355 16.25 -0.66 13.97
CA ALA A 355 15.65 -1.64 14.89
C ALA A 355 14.63 -1.01 15.85
N ALA A 356 14.79 0.27 16.21
CA ALA A 356 13.79 1.00 16.98
C ALA A 356 12.47 1.16 16.22
N VAL A 357 12.49 1.34 14.89
CA VAL A 357 11.26 1.32 14.07
C VAL A 357 10.60 -0.07 14.11
N ILE A 358 11.37 -1.15 13.92
CA ILE A 358 10.85 -2.52 13.98
C ILE A 358 10.14 -2.76 15.32
N TRP A 359 10.76 -2.36 16.43
CA TRP A 359 10.16 -2.45 17.76
C TRP A 359 8.92 -1.56 17.91
N ARG A 360 8.93 -0.33 17.40
CA ARG A 360 7.76 0.57 17.41
C ARG A 360 6.56 -0.02 16.68
N VAL A 361 6.80 -0.66 15.53
CA VAL A 361 5.79 -1.36 14.73
C VAL A 361 5.25 -2.59 15.47
N TYR A 362 6.13 -3.35 16.14
CA TYR A 362 5.73 -4.49 16.98
C TYR A 362 4.89 -4.09 18.20
N THR A 363 5.22 -2.98 18.85
CA THR A 363 4.54 -2.49 20.06
C THR A 363 3.49 -1.41 19.80
N SER A 364 2.94 -1.32 18.58
CA SER A 364 1.93 -0.30 18.23
C SER A 364 0.67 -0.44 19.11
N PRO A 365 0.22 0.62 19.82
CA PRO A 365 -0.87 0.49 20.80
C PRO A 365 -2.26 0.30 20.17
N ARG A 366 -2.48 0.87 18.97
CA ARG A 366 -3.68 0.64 18.14
C ARG A 366 -3.32 -0.19 16.92
N PRO A 367 -4.30 -0.82 16.23
CA PRO A 367 -4.08 -1.56 15.00
C PRO A 367 -3.22 -0.79 13.99
N LEU A 368 -2.01 -1.32 13.77
CA LEU A 368 -1.16 -0.99 12.65
C LEU A 368 -1.18 -2.19 11.70
N MET A 369 -1.44 -1.92 10.43
CA MET A 369 -1.33 -2.87 9.34
C MET A 369 -0.23 -2.46 8.38
N THR A 370 0.76 -3.31 8.17
CA THR A 370 1.74 -3.09 7.10
C THR A 370 1.23 -3.77 5.83
N LEU A 371 1.10 -3.01 4.74
CA LEU A 371 0.63 -3.51 3.45
C LEU A 371 1.82 -3.55 2.47
N ILE A 372 2.23 -4.78 2.15
CA ILE A 372 3.57 -5.09 1.63
C ILE A 372 3.50 -5.19 0.10
N ASN A 373 3.61 -4.04 -0.55
CA ASN A 373 3.42 -3.87 -1.99
C ASN A 373 4.68 -4.15 -2.83
N GLY A 374 5.61 -4.98 -2.36
CA GLY A 374 6.87 -5.22 -3.06
C GLY A 374 7.93 -5.90 -2.21
N LYS A 375 9.18 -5.79 -2.66
CA LYS A 375 10.36 -6.40 -2.04
C LYS A 375 10.72 -5.78 -0.70
N CYS A 376 11.16 -6.62 0.21
CA CYS A 376 11.75 -6.27 1.49
C CYS A 376 13.16 -6.85 1.57
N ARG A 377 14.14 -6.02 1.93
CA ARG A 377 15.51 -6.47 2.28
C ARG A 377 15.84 -6.05 3.70
N GLY A 378 16.70 -6.82 4.37
CA GLY A 378 17.27 -6.44 5.67
C GLY A 378 16.20 -6.06 6.71
N THR A 379 16.38 -4.91 7.34
CA THR A 379 15.45 -4.35 8.36
C THR A 379 14.07 -4.02 7.79
N GLY A 380 13.94 -3.89 6.47
CA GLY A 380 12.65 -3.73 5.79
C GLY A 380 11.76 -4.97 5.88
N SER A 381 12.37 -6.16 5.88
CA SER A 381 11.65 -7.43 6.06
C SER A 381 11.16 -7.60 7.50
N GLY A 382 11.94 -7.11 8.47
CA GLY A 382 11.50 -6.92 9.86
C GLY A 382 10.35 -5.93 10.00
N LEU A 383 10.47 -4.75 9.39
CA LEU A 383 9.43 -3.72 9.39
C LEU A 383 8.10 -4.22 8.81
N ALA A 384 8.19 -5.04 7.76
CA ALA A 384 7.04 -5.66 7.10
C ALA A 384 6.30 -6.65 8.03
N LEU A 385 7.02 -7.57 8.66
CA LEU A 385 6.43 -8.70 9.41
C LEU A 385 6.32 -8.47 10.93
N ALA A 386 6.87 -7.39 11.48
CA ALA A 386 6.72 -7.04 12.89
C ALA A 386 5.31 -6.53 13.25
N ALA A 387 4.55 -6.03 12.28
CA ALA A 387 3.19 -5.54 12.53
C ALA A 387 2.24 -6.70 12.86
N LYS A 388 1.34 -6.48 13.83
CA LYS A 388 0.30 -7.47 14.19
C LYS A 388 -0.58 -7.87 13.01
N TYR A 389 -0.78 -6.97 12.04
CA TYR A 389 -1.47 -7.25 10.79
C TYR A 389 -0.50 -6.99 9.62
N ALA A 390 0.07 -8.04 9.03
CA ALA A 390 0.96 -7.94 7.88
C ALA A 390 0.21 -8.35 6.60
N GLY A 391 -0.41 -7.40 5.91
CA GLY A 391 -1.17 -7.64 4.68
C GLY A 391 -0.23 -7.90 3.49
N LEU A 392 -0.19 -9.15 3.05
CA LEU A 392 0.58 -9.58 1.87
C LEU A 392 -0.18 -9.30 0.58
N GLN A 393 0.56 -9.03 -0.49
CA GLN A 393 0.13 -8.99 -1.89
C GLN A 393 0.99 -9.98 -2.70
N ASP A 394 0.64 -10.26 -3.95
CA ASP A 394 1.46 -11.17 -4.78
C ASP A 394 2.89 -10.64 -5.05
N ALA A 395 3.03 -9.31 -5.08
CA ALA A 395 4.31 -8.62 -5.14
C ALA A 395 5.12 -8.68 -3.82
N SER A 396 4.56 -9.17 -2.71
CA SER A 396 5.29 -9.30 -1.43
C SER A 396 6.44 -10.31 -1.56
N GLU A 397 7.63 -9.84 -1.25
CA GLU A 397 8.87 -10.59 -1.39
C GLU A 397 9.81 -10.26 -0.23
N PHE A 398 10.45 -11.28 0.38
CA PHE A 398 11.29 -11.15 1.56
C PHE A 398 12.67 -11.75 1.30
N VAL A 399 13.68 -10.89 1.31
CA VAL A 399 15.08 -11.28 1.21
C VAL A 399 15.73 -11.09 2.58
N VAL A 400 16.27 -12.17 3.13
CA VAL A 400 16.98 -12.22 4.42
C VAL A 400 18.45 -12.53 4.12
N ASP A 401 19.12 -11.57 3.51
CA ASP A 401 20.50 -11.65 3.07
C ASP A 401 21.46 -10.83 3.96
N GLY A 402 22.72 -10.75 3.55
CA GLY A 402 23.82 -10.22 4.36
C GLY A 402 25.18 -10.81 3.98
N PRO A 403 25.35 -12.15 3.91
CA PRO A 403 26.66 -12.75 3.66
C PRO A 403 27.24 -12.44 2.27
N ASN A 404 26.37 -12.18 1.30
CA ASN A 404 26.66 -11.63 -0.03
C ASN A 404 27.33 -10.26 0.00
N VAL A 405 27.03 -9.43 0.99
CA VAL A 405 27.67 -8.13 1.23
C VAL A 405 28.67 -8.18 2.40
N GLY A 406 29.04 -9.36 2.88
CA GLY A 406 30.04 -9.51 3.96
C GLY A 406 29.54 -9.19 5.37
N LEU A 407 28.22 -9.22 5.60
CA LEU A 407 27.59 -9.00 6.91
C LEU A 407 26.74 -10.20 7.36
N THR A 408 26.36 -10.25 8.63
CA THR A 408 25.24 -11.09 9.08
C THR A 408 23.91 -10.39 8.80
N PRO A 409 22.81 -11.11 8.55
CA PRO A 409 21.48 -10.51 8.39
C PRO A 409 21.09 -9.64 9.60
N TYR A 410 20.51 -8.47 9.32
CA TYR A 410 19.95 -7.54 10.32
C TYR A 410 18.48 -7.28 9.99
N THR A 411 17.57 -8.00 10.63
CA THR A 411 16.17 -8.12 10.19
C THR A 411 15.15 -8.30 11.33
N GLY A 412 15.52 -8.92 12.45
CA GLY A 412 14.58 -9.50 13.42
C GLY A 412 13.85 -10.77 12.92
N MET A 413 13.93 -11.09 11.62
CA MET A 413 13.36 -12.31 11.02
C MET A 413 14.14 -13.58 11.38
N THR A 414 15.38 -13.47 11.87
CA THR A 414 16.11 -14.63 12.43
C THR A 414 15.27 -15.36 13.47
N ARG A 415 14.49 -14.63 14.29
CA ARG A 415 13.50 -15.21 15.21
C ARG A 415 12.39 -15.98 14.50
N LEU A 416 11.84 -15.45 13.41
CA LEU A 416 10.76 -16.09 12.65
C LEU A 416 11.23 -17.39 11.98
N LEU A 417 12.47 -17.39 11.49
CA LEU A 417 13.14 -18.57 10.92
C LEU A 417 13.54 -19.59 12.00
N ALA A 418 13.93 -19.14 13.19
CA ALA A 418 14.29 -19.98 14.33
C ALA A 418 13.11 -20.55 15.14
N ARG A 419 11.86 -20.15 14.86
CA ARG A 419 10.66 -20.71 15.53
C ARG A 419 10.59 -22.24 15.38
N PRO A 420 10.16 -22.99 16.41
CA PRO A 420 9.95 -24.43 16.31
C PRO A 420 8.87 -24.81 15.26
N GLU A 421 7.98 -23.88 14.92
CA GLU A 421 7.02 -24.05 13.81
C GLU A 421 7.70 -24.08 12.44
N THR A 422 8.76 -23.28 12.24
CA THR A 422 9.52 -23.27 10.98
C THR A 422 10.32 -24.56 10.84
N SER A 423 11.02 -25.00 11.89
CA SER A 423 11.76 -26.27 11.85
C SER A 423 10.85 -27.50 11.73
N LEU A 424 9.61 -27.44 12.22
CA LEU A 424 8.62 -28.51 12.05
C LEU A 424 8.03 -28.57 10.63
N LYS A 425 7.78 -27.42 10.00
CA LYS A 425 7.19 -27.37 8.64
C LYS A 425 8.23 -27.55 7.54
N TYR A 426 9.39 -26.91 7.68
CA TYR A 426 10.47 -26.85 6.71
C TYR A 426 11.84 -26.91 7.42
N PRO A 427 12.27 -28.10 7.90
CA PRO A 427 13.61 -28.29 8.43
C PRO A 427 14.68 -27.87 7.40
N GLY A 428 15.76 -27.23 7.87
CA GLY A 428 16.82 -26.68 7.02
C GLY A 428 16.51 -25.35 6.31
N LEU A 429 15.25 -24.87 6.32
CA LEU A 429 14.89 -23.63 5.60
C LEU A 429 15.55 -22.37 6.16
N ALA A 430 15.76 -22.33 7.48
CA ALA A 430 16.38 -21.17 8.14
C ALA A 430 17.84 -20.98 7.69
N GLU A 431 18.59 -22.07 7.68
CA GLU A 431 19.95 -22.18 7.17
C GLU A 431 19.99 -21.84 5.68
N PHE A 432 19.12 -22.46 4.87
CA PHE A 432 19.05 -22.20 3.43
C PHE A 432 18.85 -20.71 3.13
N VAL A 433 17.83 -20.07 3.73
CA VAL A 433 17.49 -18.67 3.44
C VAL A 433 18.61 -17.72 3.91
N MET A 434 19.06 -17.85 5.17
CA MET A 434 20.05 -16.92 5.73
C MET A 434 21.46 -17.05 5.13
N LEU A 435 21.84 -18.24 4.65
CA LEU A 435 23.17 -18.47 4.06
C LEU A 435 23.19 -18.20 2.54
N THR A 436 22.11 -18.50 1.82
CA THR A 436 22.08 -18.29 0.35
C THR A 436 21.66 -16.89 -0.06
N GLY A 437 20.92 -16.18 0.80
CA GLY A 437 20.22 -14.93 0.45
C GLY A 437 19.01 -15.16 -0.47
N THR A 438 18.47 -16.38 -0.51
CA THR A 438 17.31 -16.71 -1.35
C THR A 438 16.04 -15.98 -0.88
N SER A 439 15.26 -15.53 -1.85
CA SER A 439 14.01 -14.81 -1.62
C SER A 439 12.83 -15.73 -1.26
N LEU A 440 11.97 -15.28 -0.35
CA LEU A 440 10.70 -15.91 0.02
C LEU A 440 9.53 -15.02 -0.44
N PHE A 441 8.43 -15.62 -0.90
CA PHE A 441 7.26 -14.90 -1.41
C PHE A 441 6.05 -15.02 -0.47
N ALA A 442 4.95 -14.37 -0.85
CA ALA A 442 3.70 -14.39 -0.08
C ALA A 442 3.24 -15.80 0.33
N GLY A 443 3.25 -16.77 -0.60
CA GLY A 443 2.86 -18.16 -0.33
C GLY A 443 3.78 -18.88 0.66
N ASP A 444 5.07 -18.54 0.71
CA ASP A 444 6.00 -19.12 1.68
C ASP A 444 5.72 -18.58 3.09
N ALA A 445 5.53 -17.26 3.21
CA ALA A 445 5.20 -16.58 4.47
C ALA A 445 3.83 -17.01 5.05
N LEU A 446 2.85 -17.27 4.18
CA LEU A 446 1.54 -17.83 4.57
C LEU A 446 1.68 -19.25 5.11
N ARG A 447 2.35 -20.15 4.38
CA ARG A 447 2.58 -21.55 4.83
C ARG A 447 3.33 -21.60 6.16
N LEU A 448 4.32 -20.73 6.35
CA LEU A 448 5.09 -20.60 7.59
C LEU A 448 4.30 -20.02 8.77
N GLY A 449 3.11 -19.43 8.58
CA GLY A 449 2.37 -18.80 9.66
C GLY A 449 3.06 -17.52 10.18
N TRP A 450 3.67 -16.76 9.26
CA TRP A 450 4.21 -15.43 9.54
C TRP A 450 3.15 -14.33 9.37
N SER A 451 2.16 -14.56 8.50
CA SER A 451 0.93 -13.78 8.43
C SER A 451 -0.28 -14.67 8.10
N ASP A 452 -1.47 -14.19 8.45
CA ASP A 452 -2.79 -14.77 8.14
C ASP A 452 -3.51 -13.97 7.02
N LEU A 453 -2.86 -12.94 6.46
CA LEU A 453 -3.49 -11.93 5.61
C LEU A 453 -2.84 -11.85 4.23
N PHE A 454 -3.63 -12.06 3.18
CA PHE A 454 -3.22 -11.92 1.78
C PHE A 454 -4.34 -11.34 0.92
N THR A 455 -4.01 -10.42 0.02
CA THR A 455 -4.98 -9.83 -0.91
C THR A 455 -4.39 -9.60 -2.30
N SER A 456 -5.19 -9.88 -3.33
CA SER A 456 -4.88 -9.57 -4.74
C SER A 456 -5.70 -8.37 -5.26
N LEU A 457 -6.31 -7.59 -4.37
CA LEU A 457 -7.07 -6.41 -4.76
C LEU A 457 -6.13 -5.23 -5.08
N PRO A 458 -6.26 -4.59 -6.25
CA PRO A 458 -5.53 -3.36 -6.56
C PRO A 458 -6.02 -2.21 -5.67
N ASP A 459 -5.20 -1.17 -5.51
CA ASP A 459 -5.56 0.05 -4.78
C ASP A 459 -6.05 -0.18 -3.34
N MET A 460 -5.69 -1.30 -2.69
CA MET A 460 -6.24 -1.68 -1.39
C MET A 460 -6.15 -0.57 -0.30
N PRO A 461 -5.08 0.25 -0.20
CA PRO A 461 -5.06 1.44 0.66
C PRO A 461 -6.26 2.38 0.48
N TYR A 462 -6.73 2.60 -0.75
CA TYR A 462 -7.90 3.46 -1.04
C TYR A 462 -9.18 2.82 -0.50
N HIS A 463 -9.36 1.52 -0.73
CA HIS A 463 -10.52 0.78 -0.23
C HIS A 463 -10.56 0.72 1.30
N ILE A 464 -9.41 0.63 1.97
CA ILE A 464 -9.31 0.75 3.43
C ILE A 464 -9.75 2.14 3.90
N LYS A 465 -9.28 3.20 3.24
CA LYS A 465 -9.66 4.58 3.58
C LYS A 465 -11.16 4.82 3.41
N ASP A 466 -11.72 4.46 2.26
CA ASP A 466 -13.14 4.64 1.95
C ASP A 466 -14.04 3.84 2.90
N TRP A 467 -13.66 2.58 3.20
CA TRP A 467 -14.32 1.76 4.21
C TRP A 467 -14.38 2.47 5.56
N PHE A 468 -13.24 2.89 6.11
CA PHE A 468 -13.20 3.54 7.42
C PHE A 468 -13.82 4.94 7.43
N ASP A 469 -13.83 5.67 6.32
CA ASP A 469 -14.54 6.95 6.18
C ASP A 469 -16.07 6.77 6.32
N SER A 470 -16.61 5.60 5.91
CA SER A 470 -18.02 5.23 6.09
C SER A 470 -18.38 4.66 7.48
N THR A 471 -17.40 4.36 8.33
CA THR A 471 -17.66 3.84 9.68
C THR A 471 -18.02 4.96 10.65
N GLU A 472 -18.80 4.65 11.69
CA GLU A 472 -19.24 5.63 12.70
C GLU A 472 -18.51 5.48 14.05
N HIS A 473 -19.04 4.66 14.97
CA HIS A 473 -18.60 4.67 16.38
C HIS A 473 -17.13 4.25 16.60
N MET A 474 -16.51 4.84 17.63
CA MET A 474 -15.15 4.53 18.12
C MET A 474 -15.13 3.48 19.25
N HIS A 475 -16.28 2.94 19.67
CA HIS A 475 -16.35 1.88 20.68
C HIS A 475 -15.54 0.66 20.24
N THR A 476 -14.90 -0.04 21.19
CA THR A 476 -14.01 -1.18 20.89
C THR A 476 -14.71 -2.27 20.09
N ASP A 477 -15.97 -2.56 20.39
CA ASP A 477 -16.74 -3.61 19.71
C ASP A 477 -17.04 -3.21 18.25
N ALA A 478 -17.36 -1.94 18.02
CA ALA A 478 -17.59 -1.41 16.69
C ALA A 478 -16.29 -1.42 15.87
N ALA A 479 -15.16 -1.00 16.46
CA ALA A 479 -13.85 -1.05 15.83
C ALA A 479 -13.39 -2.50 15.55
N ALA A 480 -13.63 -3.42 16.48
CA ALA A 480 -13.30 -4.83 16.32
C ALA A 480 -14.13 -5.50 15.22
N TRP A 481 -15.44 -5.22 15.14
CA TRP A 481 -16.28 -5.70 14.04
C TRP A 481 -15.89 -5.07 12.70
N GLN A 482 -15.67 -3.75 12.63
CA GLN A 482 -15.28 -3.04 11.41
C GLN A 482 -13.94 -3.51 10.84
N LEU A 483 -12.95 -3.74 11.71
CA LEU A 483 -11.65 -4.29 11.32
C LEU A 483 -11.76 -5.78 10.98
N GLY A 484 -12.44 -6.57 11.80
CA GLY A 484 -12.64 -7.99 11.57
C GLY A 484 -13.32 -8.27 10.24
N HIS A 485 -14.41 -7.56 9.92
CA HIS A 485 -15.14 -7.73 8.67
C HIS A 485 -14.31 -7.37 7.43
N LEU A 486 -13.50 -6.30 7.51
CA LEU A 486 -12.53 -5.95 6.45
C LEU A 486 -11.50 -7.07 6.22
N LEU A 487 -10.92 -7.60 7.30
CA LEU A 487 -9.94 -8.68 7.23
C LEU A 487 -10.56 -9.97 6.67
N GLU A 488 -11.75 -10.35 7.16
CA GLU A 488 -12.47 -11.54 6.70
C GLU A 488 -12.88 -11.48 5.22
N THR A 489 -13.20 -10.29 4.71
CA THR A 489 -13.73 -10.09 3.35
C THR A 489 -12.63 -9.95 2.31
N CYS A 490 -11.55 -9.24 2.63
CA CYS A 490 -10.53 -8.83 1.66
C CYS A 490 -9.15 -9.50 1.85
N PHE A 491 -8.83 -9.99 3.05
CA PHE A 491 -7.49 -10.50 3.39
C PHE A 491 -7.46 -11.99 3.80
N LYS A 492 -8.59 -12.57 4.23
CA LYS A 492 -8.70 -14.01 4.48
C LYS A 492 -9.20 -14.72 3.23
N MET A 493 -8.44 -15.72 2.79
CA MET A 493 -8.65 -16.46 1.54
C MET A 493 -9.80 -17.48 1.62
N LYS A 494 -11.02 -17.03 1.97
CA LYS A 494 -12.20 -17.89 2.17
C LYS A 494 -12.94 -18.26 0.87
N ASN A 495 -12.79 -17.48 -0.19
CA ASN A 495 -13.54 -17.64 -1.44
C ASN A 495 -12.89 -18.66 -2.38
N SER A 496 -13.70 -19.35 -3.19
CA SER A 496 -13.30 -20.38 -4.16
C SER A 496 -12.40 -19.91 -5.32
N TRP A 497 -11.95 -18.65 -5.30
CA TRP A 497 -11.09 -18.03 -6.29
C TRP A 497 -9.60 -18.12 -5.89
N HIS A 498 -9.30 -18.35 -4.60
CA HIS A 498 -7.95 -18.66 -4.15
C HIS A 498 -7.66 -20.16 -4.31
N THR A 499 -6.49 -20.49 -4.85
CA THR A 499 -5.99 -21.87 -4.93
C THR A 499 -4.49 -21.89 -4.67
N SER A 500 -3.95 -23.00 -4.16
CA SER A 500 -2.51 -23.13 -3.89
C SER A 500 -1.61 -23.15 -5.13
N ALA A 501 -2.17 -23.11 -6.33
CA ALA A 501 -1.44 -22.92 -7.58
C ALA A 501 -1.28 -21.43 -7.97
N MET A 502 -2.08 -20.54 -7.38
CA MET A 502 -2.05 -19.09 -7.66
C MET A 502 -1.16 -18.30 -6.69
N GLU A 503 -0.85 -18.85 -5.52
CA GLU A 503 0.04 -18.21 -4.55
C GLU A 503 1.51 -18.31 -5.00
N ARG A 504 2.18 -17.17 -5.18
CA ARG A 504 3.61 -17.14 -5.50
C ARG A 504 4.43 -17.73 -4.35
N CYS A 505 5.22 -18.75 -4.66
CA CYS A 505 5.90 -19.62 -3.68
C CYS A 505 7.27 -20.05 -4.23
N ALA A 506 8.33 -19.90 -3.44
CA ALA A 506 9.66 -20.42 -3.74
C ALA A 506 9.81 -21.88 -3.29
N MET A 507 9.19 -22.25 -2.16
CA MET A 507 9.30 -23.56 -1.51
C MET A 507 8.20 -24.51 -1.97
N THR A 508 8.29 -24.98 -3.22
CA THR A 508 7.48 -26.12 -3.69
C THR A 508 7.73 -27.35 -2.79
N PRO A 509 6.79 -28.30 -2.67
CA PRO A 509 6.98 -29.48 -1.83
C PRO A 509 8.25 -30.30 -2.17
N ILE A 510 8.69 -30.26 -3.42
CA ILE A 510 9.92 -30.93 -3.88
C ILE A 510 11.16 -30.15 -3.43
N ARG A 511 11.17 -28.82 -3.58
CA ARG A 511 12.28 -27.97 -3.08
C ARG A 511 12.40 -27.98 -1.57
N ALA A 512 11.29 -28.02 -0.85
CA ALA A 512 11.28 -28.18 0.60
C ALA A 512 12.01 -29.47 1.04
N ARG A 513 11.84 -30.56 0.28
CA ARG A 513 12.55 -31.82 0.51
C ARG A 513 14.05 -31.70 0.23
N TRP A 514 14.44 -31.03 -0.86
CA TRP A 514 15.86 -30.80 -1.17
C TRP A 514 16.56 -29.92 -0.12
N VAL A 515 15.85 -28.93 0.43
CA VAL A 515 16.33 -28.08 1.52
C VAL A 515 16.50 -28.87 2.82
N GLU A 516 15.53 -29.74 3.15
CA GLU A 516 15.65 -30.70 4.26
C GLU A 516 16.88 -31.59 4.09
N ASP A 517 17.01 -32.27 2.94
CA ASP A 517 18.10 -33.21 2.64
C ASP A 517 19.50 -32.55 2.65
N ALA A 518 19.61 -31.24 2.38
CA ALA A 518 20.90 -30.53 2.24
C ALA A 518 21.30 -29.65 3.44
N PHE A 519 20.33 -29.11 4.19
CA PHE A 519 20.58 -28.10 5.24
C PHE A 519 20.08 -28.49 6.63
N ALA A 520 19.18 -29.46 6.76
CA ALA A 520 18.65 -29.83 8.08
C ALA A 520 19.74 -30.48 8.96
N ASP A 521 19.76 -30.08 10.24
CA ASP A 521 20.59 -30.64 11.31
C ASP A 521 22.11 -30.71 11.04
N GLN A 522 22.61 -29.90 10.11
CA GLN A 522 24.04 -29.79 9.80
C GLN A 522 24.79 -28.93 10.84
N SER A 523 25.95 -29.40 11.29
CA SER A 523 26.77 -28.72 12.32
C SER A 523 27.56 -27.51 11.80
N SER A 524 28.01 -27.54 10.54
CA SER A 524 28.88 -26.51 9.96
C SER A 524 28.59 -26.27 8.47
N ILE A 525 29.17 -25.20 7.92
CA ILE A 525 29.08 -24.91 6.48
C ILE A 525 29.95 -25.86 5.65
N GLU A 526 31.04 -26.36 6.22
CA GLU A 526 31.84 -27.42 5.61
C GLU A 526 31.01 -28.69 5.37
N ASP A 527 30.21 -29.12 6.37
CA ASP A 527 29.32 -30.29 6.24
C ASP A 527 28.25 -30.06 5.14
N ILE A 528 27.67 -28.86 5.09
CA ILE A 528 26.72 -28.43 4.04
C ILE A 528 27.39 -28.45 2.65
N LEU A 529 28.60 -27.91 2.52
CA LEU A 529 29.33 -27.88 1.25
C LEU A 529 29.77 -29.27 0.80
N GLU A 530 30.14 -30.17 1.71
CA GLU A 530 30.44 -31.57 1.39
C GLU A 530 29.16 -32.31 0.92
N THR A 531 28.04 -32.10 1.63
CA THR A 531 26.72 -32.67 1.28
C THR A 531 26.27 -32.21 -0.12
N LEU A 532 26.32 -30.91 -0.40
CA LEU A 532 26.03 -30.35 -1.73
C LEU A 532 27.00 -30.89 -2.80
N SER A 533 28.27 -31.07 -2.46
CA SER A 533 29.30 -31.66 -3.35
C SER A 533 29.10 -33.16 -3.61
N ALA A 534 28.30 -33.86 -2.81
CA ALA A 534 27.85 -35.22 -3.08
C ALA A 534 26.60 -35.21 -3.97
N MET A 535 25.63 -34.33 -3.67
CA MET A 535 24.38 -34.19 -4.43
C MET A 535 24.60 -33.74 -5.89
N GLU A 536 25.50 -32.79 -6.14
CA GLU A 536 25.79 -32.30 -7.51
C GLU A 536 26.37 -33.39 -8.43
N LYS A 537 26.92 -34.48 -7.87
CA LYS A 537 27.52 -35.61 -8.60
C LYS A 537 26.53 -36.73 -8.91
N LEU A 538 25.27 -36.62 -8.47
CA LEU A 538 24.23 -37.61 -8.76
C LEU A 538 23.95 -37.67 -10.28
N SER A 539 23.75 -38.86 -10.81
CA SER A 539 23.39 -39.04 -12.22
C SER A 539 21.95 -38.58 -12.47
N LEU A 540 21.66 -38.08 -13.68
CA LEU A 540 20.29 -37.68 -14.07
C LEU A 540 19.29 -38.87 -14.13
N VAL A 541 19.79 -40.11 -14.11
CA VAL A 541 18.98 -41.34 -14.05
C VAL A 541 18.95 -41.97 -12.64
N ASP A 542 19.54 -41.32 -11.64
CA ASP A 542 19.48 -41.77 -10.24
C ASP A 542 18.08 -41.53 -9.65
N CYS A 543 17.54 -42.50 -8.92
CA CYS A 543 16.22 -42.38 -8.29
C CYS A 543 16.16 -41.32 -7.19
N HIS A 544 17.29 -40.93 -6.61
CA HIS A 544 17.37 -39.83 -5.65
C HIS A 544 17.44 -38.46 -6.33
N ASN A 545 17.83 -38.39 -7.60
CA ASN A 545 17.94 -37.15 -8.37
C ASN A 545 16.57 -36.73 -8.93
N THR A 546 15.64 -36.43 -8.01
CA THR A 546 14.28 -35.98 -8.33
C THR A 546 14.27 -34.64 -9.09
N CYS A 547 13.18 -34.36 -9.80
CA CYS A 547 13.02 -33.12 -10.58
C CYS A 547 11.79 -32.30 -10.15
N ASP A 548 11.89 -30.98 -10.26
CA ASP A 548 10.85 -29.98 -9.99
C ASP A 548 10.68 -29.06 -11.22
N PRO A 549 9.48 -28.58 -11.55
CA PRO A 549 9.30 -27.58 -12.60
C PRO A 549 10.09 -26.30 -12.29
N SER A 550 10.88 -25.83 -13.27
CA SER A 550 11.53 -24.53 -13.16
C SER A 550 10.62 -23.43 -13.70
N TYR A 551 10.37 -22.42 -12.87
CA TYR A 551 9.88 -21.13 -13.35
C TYR A 551 10.95 -20.51 -14.25
N ALA A 552 10.81 -20.72 -15.57
CA ALA A 552 11.75 -20.21 -16.55
C ALA A 552 11.88 -18.69 -16.41
N THR A 553 13.11 -18.18 -16.41
CA THR A 553 13.37 -16.74 -16.39
C THR A 553 12.60 -16.08 -17.56
N PRO A 554 11.97 -14.92 -17.38
CA PRO A 554 11.25 -14.27 -18.48
C PRO A 554 12.13 -13.97 -19.70
N TYR A 555 11.50 -13.80 -20.85
CA TYR A 555 12.14 -13.32 -22.07
C TYR A 555 12.08 -11.80 -22.13
N THR A 556 13.03 -11.16 -22.81
CA THR A 556 13.02 -9.70 -23.01
C THR A 556 11.90 -9.27 -23.96
N LEU A 557 11.60 -10.12 -24.95
CA LEU A 557 10.56 -9.94 -25.96
C LEU A 557 9.70 -11.21 -26.01
N ALA A 558 8.40 -11.06 -26.27
CA ALA A 558 7.44 -12.17 -26.18
C ALA A 558 7.48 -13.10 -27.41
N SER A 559 7.99 -12.61 -28.55
CA SER A 559 7.99 -13.34 -29.82
C SER A 559 9.20 -13.04 -30.71
N VAL A 560 9.52 -13.96 -31.63
CA VAL A 560 10.53 -13.73 -32.69
C VAL A 560 10.16 -12.56 -33.60
N ALA A 561 8.86 -12.29 -33.82
CA ALA A 561 8.41 -11.18 -34.64
C ALA A 561 8.83 -9.82 -34.04
N GLU A 562 8.64 -9.63 -32.73
CA GLU A 562 9.16 -8.47 -32.00
C GLU A 562 10.69 -8.40 -32.08
N GLY A 563 11.39 -9.54 -32.00
CA GLY A 563 12.84 -9.62 -32.16
C GLY A 563 13.33 -9.12 -33.53
N VAL A 564 12.63 -9.51 -34.60
CA VAL A 564 12.92 -9.05 -35.97
C VAL A 564 12.61 -7.55 -36.13
N GLU A 565 11.53 -7.05 -35.52
CA GLU A 565 11.22 -5.61 -35.53
C GLU A 565 12.25 -4.78 -34.75
N LYS A 566 12.61 -5.22 -33.55
CA LYS A 566 13.64 -4.63 -32.68
C LYS A 566 14.99 -4.57 -33.38
N LEU A 567 15.43 -5.67 -34.00
CA LEU A 567 16.64 -5.73 -34.82
C LEU A 567 16.52 -4.88 -36.08
N GLY A 568 15.31 -4.79 -36.66
CA GLY A 568 15.01 -3.90 -37.79
C GLY A 568 15.16 -2.41 -37.46
N ALA A 569 14.95 -2.00 -36.21
CA ALA A 569 15.10 -0.60 -35.77
C ALA A 569 16.56 -0.11 -35.71
N SER A 570 17.54 -1.01 -35.79
CA SER A 570 18.97 -0.70 -35.94
C SER A 570 19.46 -0.81 -37.40
N ARG A 571 18.58 -1.16 -38.33
CA ARG A 571 18.89 -1.37 -39.76
C ARG A 571 18.19 -0.35 -40.65
N LEU A 572 18.68 -0.24 -41.88
CA LEU A 572 17.99 0.50 -42.95
C LEU A 572 17.02 -0.45 -43.67
N ARG A 573 15.74 -0.09 -43.71
CA ARG A 573 14.74 -0.73 -44.57
C ARG A 573 14.96 -0.29 -46.02
N TYR A 574 14.90 -1.23 -46.95
CA TYR A 574 14.89 -0.93 -48.39
C TYR A 574 13.53 -0.31 -48.77
N THR A 575 13.57 0.58 -49.77
CA THR A 575 12.37 1.19 -50.39
C THR A 575 11.47 0.15 -51.08
N LEU A 576 12.10 -0.87 -51.65
CA LEU A 576 11.49 -1.95 -52.42
C LEU A 576 11.58 -3.27 -51.65
N SER A 577 10.63 -4.17 -51.89
CA SER A 577 10.60 -5.49 -51.27
C SER A 577 11.52 -6.47 -52.02
N PRO A 578 12.07 -7.51 -51.38
CA PRO A 578 13.10 -8.36 -52.00
C PRO A 578 12.73 -8.98 -53.36
N TRP A 579 11.44 -9.18 -53.63
CA TRP A 579 10.91 -9.75 -54.86
C TRP A 579 10.45 -8.71 -55.90
N ASP A 580 10.59 -7.40 -55.64
CA ASP A 580 10.29 -6.34 -56.62
C ASP A 580 11.47 -5.41 -56.98
N VAL A 581 12.67 -5.65 -56.41
CA VAL A 581 13.93 -4.98 -56.78
C VAL A 581 14.43 -5.34 -58.18
N THR A 582 14.30 -6.59 -58.58
CA THR A 582 14.74 -7.10 -59.90
C THR A 582 13.94 -6.45 -61.04
N PRO A 583 14.52 -6.19 -62.22
CA PRO A 583 13.76 -5.72 -63.36
C PRO A 583 12.78 -6.81 -63.85
N PRO A 584 11.55 -6.47 -64.27
CA PRO A 584 10.60 -7.42 -64.84
C PRO A 584 11.08 -8.00 -66.18
N GLU A 585 10.65 -9.23 -66.51
CA GLU A 585 10.88 -9.88 -67.81
C GLU A 585 10.35 -9.06 -69.01
N GLU A 586 9.24 -8.33 -68.84
CA GLU A 586 8.68 -7.39 -69.82
C GLU A 586 9.02 -5.95 -69.43
N GLU A 587 9.53 -5.14 -70.37
CA GLU A 587 9.84 -3.73 -70.12
C GLU A 587 8.57 -2.91 -69.83
N VAL A 588 8.52 -2.30 -68.63
CA VAL A 588 7.40 -1.45 -68.19
C VAL A 588 7.78 0.02 -68.38
N GLU A 589 7.24 0.63 -69.43
CA GLU A 589 7.36 2.08 -69.67
C GLU A 589 6.80 2.87 -68.48
N VAL A 590 7.64 3.70 -67.84
CA VAL A 590 7.20 4.61 -66.78
C VAL A 590 6.42 5.77 -67.39
N ARG A 591 5.16 5.93 -66.97
CA ARG A 591 4.20 6.95 -67.46
C ARG A 591 3.67 7.81 -66.32
N GLN A 592 3.07 8.96 -66.64
CA GLN A 592 2.40 9.76 -65.61
C GLN A 592 1.15 9.02 -65.10
N ALA A 593 0.89 9.04 -63.79
CA ALA A 593 -0.24 8.32 -63.18
C ALA A 593 -1.62 8.69 -63.79
N SER A 594 -1.76 9.92 -64.30
CA SER A 594 -2.94 10.39 -65.06
C SER A 594 -3.25 9.55 -66.31
N GLU A 595 -2.25 9.00 -66.98
CA GLU A 595 -2.39 8.21 -68.21
C GLU A 595 -3.02 6.84 -67.96
N ILE A 596 -2.91 6.32 -66.73
CA ILE A 596 -3.59 5.08 -66.30
C ILE A 596 -5.10 5.31 -66.32
N PHE A 597 -5.58 6.41 -65.73
CA PHE A 597 -7.00 6.72 -65.65
C PHE A 597 -7.66 7.02 -67.01
N THR A 598 -6.88 7.40 -68.03
CA THR A 598 -7.37 7.61 -69.40
C THR A 598 -7.27 6.36 -70.29
N SER A 599 -6.72 5.24 -69.79
CA SER A 599 -6.50 4.00 -70.55
C SER A 599 -7.67 3.01 -70.53
N TYR A 600 -8.86 3.44 -70.12
CA TYR A 600 -10.10 2.67 -70.25
C TYR A 600 -10.66 2.73 -71.68
N VAL A 601 -11.06 1.56 -72.20
CA VAL A 601 -11.59 1.37 -73.56
C VAL A 601 -12.92 0.64 -73.54
N LEU A 602 -13.79 0.92 -74.52
CA LEU A 602 -15.07 0.24 -74.69
C LEU A 602 -14.94 -0.91 -75.68
N GLU A 603 -14.99 -2.14 -75.19
CA GLU A 603 -14.96 -3.37 -76.00
C GLU A 603 -16.36 -3.95 -76.18
N ARG A 604 -16.53 -4.85 -77.15
CA ARG A 604 -17.75 -5.65 -77.31
C ARG A 604 -17.44 -7.13 -77.10
N ARG A 605 -17.88 -7.70 -75.98
CA ARG A 605 -17.72 -9.13 -75.66
C ARG A 605 -19.05 -9.84 -75.87
N GLY A 606 -19.13 -10.64 -76.93
CA GLY A 606 -20.38 -11.27 -77.38
C GLY A 606 -21.44 -10.23 -77.77
N LYS A 607 -22.57 -10.21 -77.05
CA LYS A 607 -23.68 -9.28 -77.32
C LYS A 607 -23.64 -7.97 -76.52
N VAL A 608 -22.76 -7.84 -75.52
CA VAL A 608 -22.74 -6.71 -74.56
C VAL A 608 -21.48 -5.86 -74.76
N SER A 609 -21.61 -4.54 -74.64
CA SER A 609 -20.48 -3.61 -74.58
C SER A 609 -19.97 -3.51 -73.14
N ILE A 610 -18.66 -3.63 -72.95
CA ILE A 610 -18.01 -3.67 -71.63
C ILE A 610 -16.85 -2.67 -71.63
N VAL A 611 -16.75 -1.85 -70.59
CA VAL A 611 -15.59 -0.99 -70.36
C VAL A 611 -14.50 -1.82 -69.69
N THR A 612 -13.30 -1.83 -70.27
CA THR A 612 -12.13 -2.57 -69.76
C THR A 612 -10.90 -1.66 -69.77
N HIS A 613 -9.85 -2.02 -69.02
CA HIS A 613 -8.60 -1.27 -69.04
C HIS A 613 -7.68 -1.86 -70.10
N ARG A 614 -7.21 -1.05 -71.07
CA ARG A 614 -6.42 -1.52 -72.22
C ARG A 614 -5.20 -2.34 -71.80
N ASP A 615 -4.49 -1.88 -70.78
CA ASP A 615 -3.24 -2.49 -70.31
C ASP A 615 -3.47 -3.56 -69.20
N GLN A 616 -4.70 -4.04 -69.00
CA GLN A 616 -5.06 -5.02 -67.95
C GLN A 616 -4.22 -6.32 -68.03
N HIS A 617 -4.00 -6.84 -69.23
CA HIS A 617 -3.19 -8.07 -69.42
C HIS A 617 -1.73 -7.87 -69.01
N LYS A 618 -1.14 -6.71 -69.30
CA LYS A 618 0.24 -6.36 -68.90
C LYS A 618 0.38 -6.27 -67.38
N ALA A 619 -0.56 -5.60 -66.72
CA ALA A 619 -0.58 -5.51 -65.27
C ALA A 619 -0.78 -6.89 -64.59
N GLN A 620 -1.53 -7.79 -65.22
CA GLN A 620 -1.67 -9.19 -64.77
C GLN A 620 -0.38 -9.99 -64.97
N ALA A 621 0.28 -9.88 -66.13
CA ALA A 621 1.56 -10.54 -66.39
C ALA A 621 2.67 -10.07 -65.43
N TRP A 622 2.78 -8.76 -65.19
CA TRP A 622 3.69 -8.18 -64.20
C TRP A 622 3.41 -8.71 -62.78
N ARG A 623 2.13 -8.79 -62.37
CA ARG A 623 1.77 -9.33 -61.06
C ARG A 623 2.15 -10.81 -60.95
N GLN A 624 1.85 -11.62 -61.97
CA GLN A 624 2.21 -13.04 -62.00
C GLN A 624 3.74 -13.26 -61.98
N HIS A 625 4.52 -12.35 -62.58
CA HIS A 625 5.98 -12.36 -62.46
C HIS A 625 6.43 -12.10 -61.01
N ARG A 626 5.91 -11.06 -60.36
CA ARG A 626 6.23 -10.76 -58.94
C ARG A 626 5.76 -11.85 -57.98
N GLU A 627 4.62 -12.50 -58.25
CA GLU A 627 4.15 -13.67 -57.51
C GLU A 627 5.10 -14.88 -57.68
N ARG A 628 5.66 -15.11 -58.89
CA ARG A 628 6.73 -16.11 -59.12
C ARG A 628 8.00 -15.78 -58.34
N GLU A 629 8.44 -14.52 -58.33
CA GLU A 629 9.65 -14.11 -57.60
C GLU A 629 9.47 -14.16 -56.07
N TYR A 630 8.30 -13.78 -55.56
CA TYR A 630 7.95 -13.96 -54.15
C TYR A 630 8.00 -15.44 -53.76
N ALA A 631 7.43 -16.32 -54.58
CA ALA A 631 7.51 -17.77 -54.36
C ALA A 631 8.95 -18.29 -54.42
N ALA A 632 9.77 -17.81 -55.35
CA ALA A 632 11.19 -18.16 -55.44
C ALA A 632 11.99 -17.69 -54.21
N TYR A 633 11.72 -16.48 -53.71
CA TYR A 633 12.32 -15.94 -52.49
C TYR A 633 11.90 -16.72 -51.24
N SER A 634 10.61 -17.07 -51.10
CA SER A 634 10.13 -17.93 -50.00
C SER A 634 10.67 -19.36 -50.06
N ASN A 635 10.86 -19.91 -51.26
CA ASN A 635 11.52 -21.21 -51.46
C ASN A 635 13.02 -21.14 -51.13
N MET A 636 13.70 -20.03 -51.46
CA MET A 636 15.09 -19.79 -51.06
C MET A 636 15.20 -19.64 -49.53
N LYS A 637 14.27 -18.92 -48.90
CA LYS A 637 14.16 -18.83 -47.44
C LYS A 637 14.03 -20.20 -46.75
N SER A 638 13.48 -21.21 -47.42
CA SER A 638 13.34 -22.58 -46.90
C SER A 638 14.41 -23.57 -47.40
N ALA A 639 15.44 -23.07 -48.11
CA ALA A 639 16.63 -23.85 -48.47
C ALA A 639 17.43 -24.28 -47.22
N PRO A 640 18.24 -25.34 -47.29
CA PRO A 640 19.00 -25.82 -46.14
C PRO A 640 20.10 -24.84 -45.71
N TYR A 641 19.96 -24.24 -44.53
CA TYR A 641 20.99 -23.38 -43.93
C TYR A 641 22.09 -24.23 -43.31
N ARG A 642 23.34 -23.86 -43.56
CA ARG A 642 24.50 -24.33 -42.80
C ARG A 642 24.98 -23.19 -41.92
N ARG A 643 24.93 -23.38 -40.62
CA ARG A 643 25.37 -22.42 -39.59
C ARG A 643 26.27 -23.13 -38.61
N HIS A 644 27.20 -22.39 -38.04
CA HIS A 644 27.85 -22.81 -36.80
C HIS A 644 26.93 -22.44 -35.64
N VAL A 645 26.68 -23.35 -34.71
CA VAL A 645 25.70 -23.16 -33.63
C VAL A 645 26.42 -23.03 -32.31
N TYR A 646 26.23 -21.91 -31.61
CA TYR A 646 26.55 -21.75 -30.19
C TYR A 646 25.29 -21.89 -29.36
N ALA A 647 25.29 -22.77 -28.37
CA ALA A 647 24.20 -22.94 -27.42
C ALA A 647 24.72 -22.85 -25.98
N ARG A 648 24.29 -21.82 -25.24
CA ARG A 648 24.63 -21.64 -23.82
C ARG A 648 23.48 -22.13 -22.94
N LEU A 649 23.78 -23.04 -22.01
CA LEU A 649 22.82 -23.47 -21.00
C LEU A 649 22.56 -22.33 -20.01
N GLU A 650 21.29 -22.07 -19.69
CA GLU A 650 20.91 -21.07 -18.71
C GLU A 650 21.05 -21.63 -17.29
N GLY A 651 21.81 -20.92 -16.44
CA GLY A 651 22.15 -21.31 -15.08
C GLY A 651 23.60 -20.99 -14.69
N CYS A 652 23.98 -21.35 -13.46
CA CYS A 652 25.27 -21.02 -12.84
C CYS A 652 26.47 -21.84 -13.36
N GLU A 653 26.25 -22.89 -14.13
CA GLU A 653 27.29 -23.84 -14.55
C GLU A 653 28.24 -23.29 -15.62
N GLY A 654 27.75 -22.33 -16.44
CA GLY A 654 28.55 -21.70 -17.49
C GLY A 654 28.73 -22.53 -18.76
N THR A 655 28.00 -23.65 -18.89
CA THR A 655 28.12 -24.60 -20.00
C THR A 655 27.74 -23.98 -21.35
N LEU A 656 28.70 -23.99 -22.28
CA LEU A 656 28.56 -23.55 -23.67
C LEU A 656 28.99 -24.71 -24.58
N VAL A 657 28.18 -25.02 -25.59
CA VAL A 657 28.53 -26.00 -26.64
C VAL A 657 28.52 -25.34 -28.01
N ASP A 658 29.40 -25.81 -28.88
CA ASP A 658 29.52 -25.36 -30.26
C ASP A 658 29.60 -26.53 -31.26
N PHE A 659 28.95 -26.41 -32.41
CA PHE A 659 29.04 -27.38 -33.51
C PHE A 659 28.49 -26.84 -34.85
N ASP A 660 28.99 -27.39 -35.97
CA ASP A 660 28.41 -27.17 -37.30
C ASP A 660 27.08 -27.93 -37.46
N PHE A 661 26.00 -27.24 -37.81
CA PHE A 661 24.68 -27.86 -38.02
C PHE A 661 24.06 -27.46 -39.36
N THR A 662 23.35 -28.40 -40.00
CA THR A 662 22.56 -28.15 -41.22
C THR A 662 21.08 -28.24 -40.90
N ILE A 663 20.38 -27.12 -41.02
CA ILE A 663 18.96 -26.98 -40.71
C ILE A 663 18.16 -27.25 -41.99
N TYR A 664 17.44 -28.37 -42.00
CA TYR A 664 16.63 -28.81 -43.13
C TYR A 664 15.17 -28.51 -42.85
N LEU A 665 14.64 -27.46 -43.47
CA LEU A 665 13.27 -27.01 -43.31
C LEU A 665 12.36 -27.81 -44.24
N ALA A 666 11.20 -28.27 -43.74
CA ALA A 666 10.29 -29.10 -44.52
C ALA A 666 9.59 -28.27 -45.62
N SER A 667 9.90 -28.57 -46.89
CA SER A 667 9.17 -27.95 -48.01
C SER A 667 7.71 -28.41 -48.02
N GLY A 668 6.78 -27.49 -48.30
CA GLY A 668 5.32 -27.73 -48.20
C GLY A 668 4.77 -28.88 -49.07
N THR A 669 5.56 -29.41 -50.00
CA THR A 669 5.21 -30.57 -50.84
C THR A 669 5.11 -31.89 -50.05
N ALA A 670 5.83 -32.03 -48.92
CA ALA A 670 5.73 -33.20 -48.06
C ALA A 670 4.44 -33.23 -47.21
N VAL A 671 3.86 -32.05 -46.93
CA VAL A 671 2.62 -31.91 -46.15
C VAL A 671 1.39 -32.35 -46.97
N THR A 672 1.45 -32.22 -48.29
CA THR A 672 0.36 -32.65 -49.19
C THR A 672 0.22 -34.16 -49.31
N THR A 673 1.32 -34.93 -49.25
CA THR A 673 1.26 -36.41 -49.30
C THR A 673 0.92 -37.04 -47.95
N ALA A 674 1.28 -36.41 -46.83
CA ALA A 674 0.89 -36.88 -45.49
C ALA A 674 -0.58 -36.58 -45.13
N ARG A 675 -1.28 -35.75 -45.93
CA ARG A 675 -2.65 -35.29 -45.64
C ARG A 675 -3.73 -36.36 -45.84
N GLU A 676 -3.42 -37.48 -46.47
CA GLU A 676 -4.38 -38.57 -46.73
C GLU A 676 -4.38 -39.68 -45.66
N GLU A 677 -3.40 -39.70 -44.73
CA GLU A 677 -3.29 -40.76 -43.70
C GLU A 677 -3.40 -40.30 -42.23
N ALA A 678 -3.27 -38.99 -41.94
CA ALA A 678 -3.26 -38.48 -40.55
C ALA A 678 -4.61 -37.93 -40.07
N ALA A 679 -5.43 -38.78 -39.45
CA ALA A 679 -6.76 -38.45 -38.90
C ALA A 679 -6.81 -38.29 -37.36
N VAL A 680 -5.76 -37.73 -36.73
CA VAL A 680 -5.74 -37.33 -35.30
C VAL A 680 -5.03 -35.98 -35.16
N GLY A 681 -5.52 -35.11 -34.27
CA GLY A 681 -5.05 -33.71 -34.16
C GLY A 681 -3.58 -33.54 -33.78
N GLU A 682 -3.05 -34.41 -32.93
CA GLU A 682 -1.71 -34.31 -32.32
C GLU A 682 -0.55 -34.45 -33.33
N GLN A 683 -0.75 -35.17 -34.44
CA GLN A 683 0.32 -35.38 -35.44
C GLN A 683 0.65 -34.12 -36.28
N LYS A 684 -0.19 -33.07 -36.25
CA LYS A 684 0.06 -31.83 -37.01
C LYS A 684 1.12 -30.95 -36.37
N GLU A 685 1.15 -30.84 -35.04
CA GLU A 685 2.14 -30.00 -34.34
C GLU A 685 3.55 -30.60 -34.44
N ALA A 686 3.67 -31.93 -34.37
CA ALA A 686 4.94 -32.64 -34.52
C ALA A 686 5.64 -32.39 -35.86
N LEU A 687 4.89 -32.14 -36.95
CA LEU A 687 5.42 -31.80 -38.26
C LEU A 687 5.89 -30.33 -38.38
N HIS A 688 5.34 -29.42 -37.57
CA HIS A 688 5.65 -27.98 -37.61
C HIS A 688 6.86 -27.55 -36.77
N ALA A 689 7.39 -28.45 -35.93
CA ALA A 689 8.56 -28.21 -35.07
C ALA A 689 9.68 -29.27 -35.27
N ALA A 690 9.66 -30.00 -36.39
CA ALA A 690 10.57 -31.13 -36.62
C ALA A 690 12.06 -30.72 -36.67
N SER A 691 12.35 -29.53 -37.21
CA SER A 691 13.72 -28.98 -37.30
C SER A 691 14.20 -28.45 -35.95
N VAL A 692 13.34 -27.71 -35.24
CA VAL A 692 13.58 -27.25 -33.87
C VAL A 692 13.83 -28.44 -32.93
N ASN A 693 13.03 -29.49 -33.01
CA ASN A 693 13.20 -30.68 -32.17
C ASN A 693 14.49 -31.46 -32.49
N ARG A 694 14.89 -31.53 -33.77
CA ARG A 694 16.21 -32.09 -34.14
C ARG A 694 17.36 -31.26 -33.60
N LEU A 695 17.24 -29.93 -33.60
CA LEU A 695 18.24 -29.03 -33.04
C LEU A 695 18.32 -29.16 -31.51
N LYS A 696 17.17 -29.21 -30.80
CA LYS A 696 17.11 -29.47 -29.36
C LYS A 696 17.84 -30.77 -28.98
N ARG A 697 17.58 -31.88 -29.68
CA ARG A 697 18.30 -33.16 -29.44
C ARG A 697 19.80 -33.08 -29.70
N ALA A 698 20.21 -32.40 -30.79
CA ALA A 698 21.64 -32.21 -31.07
C ALA A 698 22.35 -31.39 -29.99
N ILE A 699 21.69 -30.34 -29.47
CA ILE A 699 22.18 -29.53 -28.34
C ILE A 699 22.27 -30.37 -27.07
N LEU A 700 21.21 -31.10 -26.71
CA LEU A 700 21.18 -31.97 -25.52
C LEU A 700 22.27 -33.06 -25.58
N SER A 701 22.44 -33.69 -26.74
CA SER A 701 23.50 -34.67 -26.99
C SER A 701 24.90 -34.06 -26.82
N ALA A 702 25.14 -32.86 -27.37
CA ALA A 702 26.40 -32.13 -27.17
C ALA A 702 26.65 -31.72 -25.70
N MET A 703 25.58 -31.39 -24.96
CA MET A 703 25.62 -31.09 -23.52
C MET A 703 25.70 -32.35 -22.64
N SER A 704 25.74 -33.57 -23.21
CA SER A 704 25.70 -34.85 -22.49
C SER A 704 24.44 -35.05 -21.61
N MET A 705 23.30 -34.48 -22.04
CA MET A 705 22.01 -34.54 -21.38
C MET A 705 21.05 -35.52 -22.10
N PRO A 706 20.02 -36.08 -21.43
CA PRO A 706 19.00 -36.91 -22.08
C PRO A 706 18.28 -36.17 -23.23
N GLU A 707 18.11 -36.82 -24.38
CA GLU A 707 17.51 -36.23 -25.60
C GLU A 707 16.00 -35.91 -25.47
N ASP A 708 15.34 -36.50 -24.48
CA ASP A 708 13.93 -36.33 -24.14
C ASP A 708 13.68 -35.22 -23.10
N ARG A 709 14.74 -34.57 -22.61
CA ARG A 709 14.62 -33.51 -21.61
C ARG A 709 13.89 -32.28 -22.16
N ASP A 710 12.92 -31.79 -21.40
CA ASP A 710 12.18 -30.58 -21.76
C ASP A 710 13.03 -29.31 -21.58
N VAL A 711 13.27 -28.63 -22.70
CA VAL A 711 14.09 -27.42 -22.80
C VAL A 711 13.48 -26.44 -23.80
N ASP A 712 13.52 -25.17 -23.45
CA ASP A 712 13.15 -24.05 -24.32
C ASP A 712 14.38 -23.57 -25.09
N LEU A 713 14.23 -23.43 -26.42
CA LEU A 713 15.26 -22.85 -27.27
C LEU A 713 14.97 -21.35 -27.45
N CYS A 714 15.96 -20.51 -27.14
CA CYS A 714 15.80 -19.06 -27.17
C CYS A 714 16.84 -18.44 -28.12
N TRP A 715 16.42 -17.48 -28.95
CA TRP A 715 17.35 -16.65 -29.71
C TRP A 715 18.01 -15.64 -28.77
N TYR A 716 19.34 -15.54 -28.83
CA TYR A 716 20.10 -14.45 -28.20
C TYR A 716 20.39 -13.39 -29.26
N LEU A 717 19.77 -12.21 -29.14
CA LEU A 717 19.82 -11.20 -30.19
C LEU A 717 21.13 -10.40 -30.15
N PRO A 718 21.61 -9.89 -31.30
CA PRO A 718 22.71 -8.92 -31.34
C PRO A 718 22.45 -7.62 -30.55
N THR A 719 21.18 -7.32 -30.25
CA THR A 719 20.75 -6.20 -29.40
C THR A 719 20.77 -6.54 -27.90
N LEU A 720 21.23 -7.73 -27.53
CA LEU A 720 21.26 -8.30 -26.17
C LEU A 720 19.88 -8.67 -25.59
N ASP A 721 18.80 -8.55 -26.39
CA ASP A 721 17.47 -9.04 -26.06
C ASP A 721 17.38 -10.59 -26.21
N THR A 722 16.28 -11.18 -25.72
CA THR A 722 15.99 -12.63 -25.85
C THR A 722 14.55 -12.89 -26.32
N CYS A 723 14.36 -13.93 -27.14
CA CYS A 723 13.06 -14.39 -27.63
C CYS A 723 12.93 -15.93 -27.58
N PRO A 724 11.75 -16.51 -27.29
CA PRO A 724 11.51 -17.95 -27.44
C PRO A 724 11.36 -18.34 -28.92
N ILE A 725 11.81 -19.55 -29.29
CA ILE A 725 11.60 -20.15 -30.62
C ILE A 725 10.70 -21.39 -30.46
N ARG A 726 9.47 -21.32 -30.98
CA ARG A 726 8.41 -22.33 -30.77
C ARG A 726 8.19 -23.27 -31.95
N ASN A 727 8.48 -22.81 -33.18
CA ASN A 727 8.21 -23.58 -34.40
C ASN A 727 9.30 -23.38 -35.48
N ASP A 728 9.29 -24.23 -36.50
CA ASP A 728 10.28 -24.20 -37.57
C ASP A 728 10.20 -22.90 -38.40
N GLY A 729 9.02 -22.26 -38.48
CA GLY A 729 8.81 -20.99 -39.20
C GLY A 729 9.54 -19.82 -38.54
N GLU A 730 9.38 -19.68 -37.23
CA GLU A 730 10.13 -18.73 -36.40
C GLU A 730 11.64 -18.97 -36.52
N LEU A 731 12.09 -20.24 -36.53
CA LEU A 731 13.50 -20.58 -36.72
C LEU A 731 14.01 -20.09 -38.10
N VAL A 732 13.21 -20.14 -39.17
CA VAL A 732 13.59 -19.56 -40.47
C VAL A 732 13.83 -18.06 -40.36
N ASP A 733 12.91 -17.34 -39.72
CA ASP A 733 12.99 -15.88 -39.64
C ASP A 733 14.15 -15.43 -38.74
N VAL A 734 14.50 -16.20 -37.69
CA VAL A 734 15.74 -16.02 -36.93
C VAL A 734 16.97 -16.20 -37.85
N LEU A 735 17.09 -17.34 -38.53
CA LEU A 735 18.25 -17.68 -39.39
C LEU A 735 18.45 -16.69 -40.54
N HIS A 736 17.35 -16.17 -41.08
CA HIS A 736 17.36 -15.20 -42.17
C HIS A 736 17.64 -13.77 -41.68
N SER A 737 17.12 -13.40 -40.50
CA SER A 737 17.27 -12.04 -39.97
C SER A 737 18.62 -11.83 -39.29
N ASP A 738 19.17 -12.83 -38.63
CA ASP A 738 20.47 -12.76 -37.97
C ASP A 738 21.61 -13.23 -38.89
N PRO A 739 22.49 -12.35 -39.40
CA PRO A 739 23.63 -12.76 -40.21
C PRO A 739 24.66 -13.58 -39.43
N GLY A 740 24.62 -13.54 -38.08
CA GLY A 740 25.70 -14.01 -37.22
C GLY A 740 26.74 -12.92 -36.99
N PHE A 741 27.08 -12.69 -35.73
CA PHE A 741 28.20 -11.84 -35.34
C PHE A 741 29.39 -12.74 -35.00
N GLU A 742 30.52 -12.54 -35.65
CA GLU A 742 31.73 -13.35 -35.48
C GLU A 742 32.92 -12.43 -35.21
N ASP A 743 33.82 -12.83 -34.31
CA ASP A 743 35.19 -12.30 -34.34
C ASP A 743 35.95 -13.04 -35.47
N PRO A 744 36.36 -12.35 -36.55
CA PRO A 744 37.06 -12.99 -37.67
C PRO A 744 38.41 -13.65 -37.27
N SER A 745 38.89 -13.44 -36.04
CA SER A 745 40.03 -14.20 -35.50
C SER A 745 39.72 -15.69 -35.26
N ALA A 746 38.44 -16.05 -35.06
CA ALA A 746 38.00 -17.42 -34.76
C ALA A 746 37.96 -18.35 -35.98
N GLN A 747 37.88 -17.80 -37.20
CA GLN A 747 37.91 -18.53 -38.47
C GLN A 747 36.85 -19.63 -38.60
N LEU A 748 35.58 -19.30 -38.28
CA LEU A 748 34.49 -20.28 -38.38
C LEU A 748 34.20 -20.64 -39.85
N ARG A 749 33.79 -21.89 -40.08
CA ARG A 749 33.49 -22.41 -41.43
C ARG A 749 32.16 -21.87 -42.00
N TYR A 750 31.21 -21.60 -41.12
CA TYR A 750 29.87 -21.13 -41.43
C TYR A 750 29.48 -20.03 -40.44
N PRO A 751 28.59 -19.09 -40.82
CA PRO A 751 28.20 -18.00 -39.92
C PRO A 751 27.62 -18.52 -38.60
N PRO A 752 28.04 -17.96 -37.44
CA PRO A 752 27.57 -18.40 -36.14
C PRO A 752 26.11 -18.02 -35.89
N ILE A 753 25.44 -18.72 -35.00
CA ILE A 753 24.17 -18.31 -34.40
C ILE A 753 24.18 -18.61 -32.90
N TYR A 754 23.57 -17.72 -32.12
CA TYR A 754 23.61 -17.76 -30.66
C TYR A 754 22.24 -18.12 -30.08
N PHE A 755 22.19 -19.25 -29.38
CA PHE A 755 21.02 -19.69 -28.63
C PHE A 755 21.30 -19.70 -27.12
N LEU A 756 20.27 -19.38 -26.35
CA LEU A 756 20.17 -19.79 -24.95
C LEU A 756 19.27 -21.03 -24.88
N VAL A 757 19.58 -21.90 -23.91
CA VAL A 757 18.80 -23.11 -23.62
C VAL A 757 18.27 -22.98 -22.20
N LYS A 758 16.97 -22.77 -22.05
CA LYS A 758 16.32 -22.74 -20.73
C LYS A 758 15.80 -24.14 -20.39
N ARG A 759 15.97 -24.54 -19.13
CA ARG A 759 15.47 -25.81 -18.60
C ARG A 759 14.07 -25.58 -18.05
N ASN A 760 13.10 -26.41 -18.43
CA ASN A 760 11.72 -26.36 -17.91
C ASN A 760 11.54 -27.27 -16.67
N THR A 761 12.51 -28.15 -16.44
CA THR A 761 12.65 -28.95 -15.21
C THR A 761 14.06 -28.80 -14.64
N LEU A 762 14.18 -28.56 -13.33
CA LEU A 762 15.44 -28.65 -12.58
C LEU A 762 15.52 -29.98 -11.83
N TYR A 763 16.72 -30.56 -11.78
CA TYR A 763 17.04 -31.75 -11.00
C TYR A 763 17.72 -31.37 -9.67
N LEU A 764 17.63 -32.23 -8.64
CA LEU A 764 18.29 -32.04 -7.35
C LEU A 764 19.79 -31.74 -7.52
N SER A 765 20.50 -32.47 -8.38
CA SER A 765 21.92 -32.25 -8.65
C SER A 765 22.23 -30.84 -9.19
N GLU A 766 21.34 -30.29 -10.02
CA GLU A 766 21.49 -28.96 -10.62
C GLU A 766 21.13 -27.85 -9.64
N TRP A 767 20.12 -28.08 -8.80
CA TRP A 767 19.77 -27.19 -7.69
C TRP A 767 20.92 -27.13 -6.68
N ALA A 768 21.47 -28.28 -6.28
CA ALA A 768 22.61 -28.37 -5.36
C ALA A 768 23.84 -27.64 -5.93
N TYR A 769 24.14 -27.82 -7.21
CA TYR A 769 25.20 -27.07 -7.89
C TYR A 769 24.98 -25.55 -7.84
N ALA A 770 23.75 -25.07 -8.13
CA ALA A 770 23.42 -23.65 -8.11
C ALA A 770 23.53 -23.05 -6.69
N VAL A 771 23.06 -23.78 -5.69
CA VAL A 771 23.15 -23.39 -4.28
C VAL A 771 24.60 -23.35 -3.79
N LYS A 772 25.40 -24.38 -4.10
CA LYS A 772 26.83 -24.41 -3.76
C LYS A 772 27.61 -23.29 -4.45
N HIS A 773 27.32 -23.02 -5.72
CA HIS A 773 27.89 -21.89 -6.47
C HIS A 773 27.58 -20.56 -5.77
N GLN A 774 26.33 -20.36 -5.32
CA GLN A 774 25.90 -19.17 -4.59
C GLN A 774 26.54 -19.06 -3.20
N LEU A 775 26.76 -20.16 -2.46
CA LEU A 775 27.49 -20.13 -1.18
C LEU A 775 28.97 -19.75 -1.39
N LEU A 776 29.64 -20.31 -2.39
CA LEU A 776 31.06 -20.03 -2.67
C LEU A 776 31.32 -18.61 -3.21
N LEU A 777 30.31 -17.95 -3.78
CA LEU A 777 30.38 -16.57 -4.27
C LEU A 777 30.46 -15.52 -3.13
N GLN A 778 29.88 -15.84 -1.98
CA GLN A 778 29.67 -14.92 -0.85
C GLN A 778 30.86 -14.87 0.13
N SER A 779 30.79 -14.00 1.14
CA SER A 779 31.86 -13.83 2.13
C SER A 779 31.94 -15.03 3.09
N PRO A 780 33.05 -15.78 3.13
CA PRO A 780 33.15 -16.99 3.95
C PRO A 780 33.03 -16.74 5.46
N TYR A 781 33.56 -15.60 5.93
CA TYR A 781 33.46 -15.23 7.34
C TYR A 781 32.03 -14.86 7.72
N ALA A 782 31.32 -14.13 6.85
CA ALA A 782 29.94 -13.73 7.09
C ALA A 782 28.98 -14.92 7.07
N LEU A 783 29.21 -15.92 6.21
CA LEU A 783 28.45 -17.17 6.22
C LEU A 783 28.58 -17.89 7.58
N LYS A 784 29.80 -18.14 8.06
CA LYS A 784 30.03 -18.79 9.35
C LYS A 784 29.50 -17.99 10.54
N ALA A 785 29.68 -16.67 10.54
CA ALA A 785 29.06 -15.79 11.52
C ALA A 785 27.52 -15.85 11.50
N THR A 786 26.91 -16.05 10.33
CA THR A 786 25.46 -16.14 10.15
C THR A 786 24.89 -17.46 10.65
N LEU A 787 25.57 -18.60 10.40
CA LEU A 787 25.17 -19.88 10.98
C LEU A 787 25.24 -19.85 12.51
N GLN A 788 26.32 -19.27 13.06
CA GLN A 788 26.49 -19.10 14.51
C GLN A 788 25.40 -18.19 15.11
N LEU A 789 25.06 -17.08 14.44
CA LEU A 789 23.95 -16.18 14.83
C LEU A 789 22.61 -16.92 14.85
N LEU A 790 22.30 -17.72 13.82
CA LEU A 790 21.07 -18.51 13.74
C LEU A 790 21.00 -19.54 14.88
N GLN A 791 22.07 -20.28 15.13
CA GLN A 791 22.16 -21.23 16.25
C GLN A 791 22.01 -20.51 17.60
N GLU A 792 22.65 -19.33 17.79
CA GLU A 792 22.55 -18.55 19.02
C GLU A 792 21.13 -17.99 19.29
N VAL A 793 20.38 -17.63 18.24
CA VAL A 793 18.97 -17.18 18.35
C VAL A 793 18.00 -18.35 18.53
N ARG A 794 18.28 -19.51 17.92
CA ARG A 794 17.49 -20.75 18.04
C ARG A 794 17.64 -21.40 19.42
N GLY A 795 18.79 -21.28 20.06
CA GLY A 795 19.07 -21.96 21.33
C GLY A 795 19.08 -23.48 21.14
N ASP A 796 18.35 -24.21 21.99
CA ASP A 796 18.15 -25.66 21.85
C ASP A 796 17.01 -26.05 20.89
N GLY A 797 16.34 -25.08 20.27
CA GLY A 797 15.19 -25.29 19.38
C GLY A 797 13.85 -25.48 20.09
N SER A 798 13.81 -25.50 21.43
CA SER A 798 12.57 -25.48 22.19
C SER A 798 11.86 -24.13 22.07
N ALA A 799 10.54 -24.12 22.30
CA ALA A 799 9.73 -22.89 22.23
C ALA A 799 10.11 -21.83 23.27
N GLU A 800 10.82 -22.21 24.35
CA GLU A 800 11.27 -21.31 25.41
C GLU A 800 12.69 -20.78 25.17
N ALA A 801 13.59 -21.56 24.55
CA ALA A 801 14.96 -21.13 24.28
C ALA A 801 15.11 -20.19 23.07
N VAL A 802 14.16 -20.19 22.13
CA VAL A 802 14.16 -19.26 21.00
C VAL A 802 14.02 -17.82 21.50
N ARG A 803 14.98 -16.97 21.17
CA ARG A 803 15.07 -15.60 21.69
C ARG A 803 13.84 -14.75 21.39
N SER A 804 13.51 -13.81 22.29
CA SER A 804 12.45 -12.83 22.05
C SER A 804 12.82 -11.89 20.88
N LEU A 805 11.86 -11.12 20.34
CA LEU A 805 12.19 -10.16 19.27
C LEU A 805 13.19 -9.10 19.73
N ALA A 806 13.09 -8.65 20.99
CA ALA A 806 14.04 -7.69 21.55
C ALA A 806 15.44 -8.28 21.60
N ASP A 807 15.59 -9.46 22.21
CA ASP A 807 16.89 -10.15 22.34
C ASP A 807 17.46 -10.54 20.98
N THR A 808 16.61 -10.90 20.00
CA THR A 808 17.04 -11.18 18.63
C THR A 808 17.65 -9.94 17.98
N LEU A 809 16.98 -8.78 18.05
CA LEU A 809 17.52 -7.52 17.50
C LEU A 809 18.82 -7.09 18.22
N THR A 810 18.93 -7.34 19.54
CA THR A 810 20.18 -7.18 20.29
C THR A 810 21.29 -8.11 19.78
N THR A 811 20.96 -9.38 19.52
CA THR A 811 21.91 -10.40 19.05
C THR A 811 22.40 -10.10 17.63
N GLU A 812 21.48 -9.82 16.70
CA GLU A 812 21.85 -9.43 15.34
C GLU A 812 22.70 -8.15 15.35
N TYR A 813 22.34 -7.15 16.18
CA TYR A 813 23.13 -5.93 16.33
C TYR A 813 24.56 -6.22 16.81
N ARG A 814 24.75 -7.09 17.80
CA ARG A 814 26.08 -7.52 18.29
C ARG A 814 26.96 -8.08 17.17
N TYR A 815 26.43 -8.98 16.35
CA TYR A 815 27.18 -9.57 15.24
C TYR A 815 27.47 -8.52 14.16
N VAL A 816 26.46 -7.77 13.72
CA VAL A 816 26.60 -6.74 12.68
C VAL A 816 27.59 -5.67 13.08
N ALA A 817 27.52 -5.14 14.31
CA ALA A 817 28.45 -4.11 14.80
C ALA A 817 29.92 -4.56 14.76
N ARG A 818 30.19 -5.85 15.00
CA ARG A 818 31.54 -6.42 14.88
C ARG A 818 31.95 -6.65 13.42
N LEU A 819 31.04 -7.14 12.57
CA LEU A 819 31.34 -7.36 11.15
C LEU A 819 31.52 -6.04 10.36
N LEU A 820 30.81 -4.97 10.72
CA LEU A 820 30.98 -3.63 10.13
C LEU A 820 32.41 -3.08 10.26
N LYS A 821 33.16 -3.49 11.29
CA LYS A 821 34.57 -3.11 11.47
C LYS A 821 35.53 -3.82 10.52
N ARG A 822 35.09 -4.88 9.83
CA ARG A 822 35.93 -5.68 8.92
C ARG A 822 36.00 -5.03 7.53
N PRO A 823 37.17 -5.09 6.86
CA PRO A 823 37.32 -4.56 5.51
C PRO A 823 36.42 -5.26 4.49
N ASP A 824 35.97 -6.50 4.75
CA ASP A 824 35.02 -7.24 3.92
C ASP A 824 33.79 -6.39 3.55
N PHE A 825 33.13 -5.74 4.52
CA PHE A 825 31.97 -4.91 4.23
C PHE A 825 32.35 -3.56 3.63
N TYR A 826 33.12 -2.74 4.35
CA TYR A 826 33.31 -1.33 3.97
C TYR A 826 34.32 -1.11 2.84
N GLN A 827 35.11 -2.10 2.41
CA GLN A 827 35.98 -1.95 1.22
C GLN A 827 35.42 -2.68 0.00
N VAL A 828 34.55 -3.68 0.18
CA VAL A 828 34.09 -4.58 -0.89
C VAL A 828 32.57 -4.71 -0.87
N GLY A 829 32.00 -5.25 0.20
CA GLY A 829 30.57 -5.59 0.35
C GLY A 829 29.59 -4.46 -0.01
N GLN A 830 29.81 -3.24 0.48
CA GLN A 830 28.95 -2.08 0.18
C GLN A 830 28.87 -1.70 -1.31
N TYR A 831 29.76 -2.23 -2.15
CA TYR A 831 29.84 -1.94 -3.59
C TYR A 831 29.42 -3.11 -4.49
N VAL A 832 29.15 -4.30 -3.91
CA VAL A 832 28.82 -5.52 -4.68
C VAL A 832 27.52 -5.34 -5.46
N ASP A 833 26.49 -4.80 -4.82
CA ASP A 833 25.13 -4.67 -5.36
C ASP A 833 24.93 -3.47 -6.32
N LYS A 834 25.99 -2.73 -6.67
CA LYS A 834 25.87 -1.59 -7.58
C LYS A 834 25.57 -2.01 -9.01
N SER A 835 24.69 -1.25 -9.65
CA SER A 835 24.25 -1.51 -11.03
C SER A 835 25.41 -1.37 -12.04
N PRO A 836 25.31 -2.02 -13.23
CA PRO A 836 26.31 -1.87 -14.28
C PRO A 836 26.51 -0.40 -14.72
N GLU A 837 25.42 0.38 -14.82
CA GLU A 837 25.46 1.80 -15.18
C GLU A 837 26.23 2.65 -14.16
N GLU A 838 26.04 2.41 -12.86
CA GLU A 838 26.83 3.06 -11.81
C GLU A 838 28.30 2.68 -11.89
N TRP A 839 28.61 1.40 -12.11
CA TRP A 839 30.00 0.94 -12.25
C TRP A 839 30.70 1.54 -13.46
N ASP A 840 30.00 1.71 -14.58
CA ASP A 840 30.57 2.35 -15.77
C ASP A 840 30.76 3.86 -15.56
N ALA A 841 29.83 4.55 -14.89
CA ALA A 841 30.02 5.93 -14.46
C ALA A 841 31.22 6.08 -13.51
N ILE A 842 31.39 5.15 -12.55
CA ILE A 842 32.53 5.11 -11.62
C ILE A 842 33.85 4.89 -12.37
N LYS A 843 33.91 3.94 -13.33
CA LYS A 843 35.09 3.68 -14.16
C LYS A 843 35.44 4.91 -15.01
N GLU A 844 34.45 5.54 -15.63
CA GLU A 844 34.65 6.76 -16.43
C GLU A 844 35.18 7.92 -15.55
N ASP A 845 34.57 8.15 -14.38
CA ASP A 845 35.04 9.15 -13.43
C ASP A 845 36.46 8.87 -12.95
N ARG A 846 36.80 7.60 -12.69
CA ARG A 846 38.14 7.19 -12.28
C ARG A 846 39.18 7.42 -13.39
N ALA A 847 38.77 7.29 -14.66
CA ALA A 847 39.64 7.54 -15.82
C ALA A 847 39.78 9.03 -16.17
N ARG A 848 38.72 9.84 -16.01
CA ARG A 848 38.64 11.23 -16.50
C ARG A 848 38.81 12.30 -15.41
N SER A 849 38.40 12.02 -14.17
CA SER A 849 38.28 13.01 -13.10
C SER A 849 39.39 12.87 -12.04
N VAL A 850 40.56 13.46 -12.29
CA VAL A 850 41.73 13.41 -11.37
C VAL A 850 41.36 13.77 -9.92
N HIS A 851 40.50 14.78 -9.72
CA HIS A 851 40.04 15.24 -8.41
C HIS A 851 39.12 14.25 -7.66
N LYS A 852 38.61 13.21 -8.34
CA LYS A 852 37.86 12.08 -7.73
C LYS A 852 38.76 10.89 -7.38
N VAL A 853 40.03 10.90 -7.79
CA VAL A 853 40.98 9.78 -7.61
C VAL A 853 42.15 10.15 -6.72
N HIS A 854 42.82 11.28 -6.98
CA HIS A 854 43.98 11.70 -6.20
C HIS A 854 43.55 12.66 -5.07
N LEU A 855 43.71 12.21 -3.83
CA LEU A 855 43.28 12.92 -2.61
C LEU A 855 41.83 13.47 -2.67
N PRO A 856 40.83 12.63 -3.03
CA PRO A 856 39.46 13.10 -3.23
C PRO A 856 38.75 13.40 -1.91
N THR A 857 37.81 14.33 -1.95
CA THR A 857 36.96 14.70 -0.80
C THR A 857 36.13 13.52 -0.27
N ARG A 858 35.81 12.54 -1.12
CA ARG A 858 35.11 11.30 -0.78
C ARG A 858 35.79 10.12 -1.49
N PRO A 859 35.88 8.91 -0.88
CA PRO A 859 36.33 7.72 -1.57
C PRO A 859 35.48 7.42 -2.81
N LEU A 860 36.14 7.00 -3.89
CA LEU A 860 35.51 6.39 -5.07
C LEU A 860 36.03 4.94 -5.15
N PRO A 861 35.15 3.92 -5.24
CA PRO A 861 35.58 2.52 -5.24
C PRO A 861 36.34 2.16 -6.52
N ASP A 862 37.14 1.10 -6.43
CA ASP A 862 37.88 0.54 -7.58
C ASP A 862 37.30 -0.81 -7.95
N TYR A 863 36.86 -0.96 -9.19
CA TYR A 863 36.27 -2.21 -9.67
C TYR A 863 37.26 -3.39 -9.56
N GLU A 864 38.55 -3.14 -9.85
CA GLU A 864 39.61 -4.16 -9.74
C GLU A 864 40.14 -4.35 -8.31
N ALA A 865 39.66 -3.59 -7.32
CA ALA A 865 39.93 -3.86 -5.90
C ALA A 865 38.75 -4.59 -5.23
N VAL A 866 37.51 -4.30 -5.65
CA VAL A 866 36.30 -4.97 -5.17
C VAL A 866 36.19 -6.38 -5.74
N PHE A 867 36.47 -6.58 -7.03
CA PHE A 867 36.29 -7.86 -7.70
C PHE A 867 37.60 -8.56 -8.11
N GLU A 868 37.55 -9.88 -8.16
CA GLU A 868 38.51 -10.78 -8.79
C GLU A 868 37.84 -11.42 -10.02
N ARG A 869 38.57 -11.53 -11.12
CA ARG A 869 38.07 -12.07 -12.40
C ARG A 869 38.55 -13.52 -12.57
N ASN A 870 37.75 -14.36 -13.22
CA ASN A 870 38.10 -15.74 -13.59
C ASN A 870 38.60 -16.60 -12.41
N VAL A 871 37.82 -16.62 -11.32
CA VAL A 871 38.14 -17.40 -10.12
C VAL A 871 37.62 -18.83 -10.26
N GLN A 872 38.42 -19.83 -9.89
CA GLN A 872 37.99 -21.23 -9.83
C GLN A 872 38.12 -21.75 -8.39
N LEU A 873 37.04 -22.30 -7.84
CA LEU A 873 36.97 -22.86 -6.48
C LEU A 873 36.08 -24.11 -6.48
N ASP A 874 36.59 -25.23 -5.92
CA ASP A 874 35.86 -26.47 -5.65
C ASP A 874 34.97 -26.99 -6.81
N GLY A 875 35.49 -26.86 -8.03
CA GLY A 875 34.84 -27.28 -9.29
C GLY A 875 34.08 -26.16 -10.02
N HIS A 876 33.69 -25.08 -9.33
CA HIS A 876 32.95 -23.97 -9.91
C HIS A 876 33.88 -22.90 -10.51
N THR A 877 33.45 -22.32 -11.63
CA THR A 877 34.10 -21.18 -12.29
C THR A 877 33.28 -19.90 -12.17
N PHE A 878 33.87 -18.85 -11.63
CA PHE A 878 33.27 -17.52 -11.47
C PHE A 878 33.95 -16.54 -12.42
N GLN A 879 33.19 -16.01 -13.39
CA GLN A 879 33.67 -14.92 -14.26
C GLN A 879 34.08 -13.69 -13.44
N LEU A 880 33.32 -13.40 -12.39
CA LEU A 880 33.55 -12.31 -11.45
C LEU A 880 33.16 -12.76 -10.03
N ARG A 881 34.02 -12.53 -9.04
CA ARG A 881 33.76 -12.82 -7.62
C ARG A 881 34.29 -11.68 -6.74
N PRO A 882 33.61 -11.23 -5.67
CA PRO A 882 34.16 -10.21 -4.78
C PRO A 882 35.39 -10.70 -3.98
N ARG A 883 36.24 -9.78 -3.54
CA ARG A 883 37.47 -10.07 -2.78
C ARG A 883 37.22 -10.08 -1.27
N TRP A 884 37.03 -11.28 -0.72
CA TRP A 884 36.85 -11.50 0.71
C TRP A 884 38.18 -11.83 1.42
N PHE A 885 38.29 -11.45 2.69
CA PHE A 885 39.45 -11.66 3.55
C PHE A 885 39.01 -12.26 4.90
N PRO A 886 38.87 -13.59 5.04
CA PRO A 886 39.46 -14.65 4.22
C PRO A 886 38.74 -14.97 2.90
N ARG A 887 39.44 -15.63 1.98
CA ARG A 887 39.00 -15.89 0.61
C ARG A 887 38.08 -17.11 0.50
N THR A 888 38.37 -18.15 1.28
CA THR A 888 37.69 -19.45 1.28
C THR A 888 37.10 -19.80 2.66
N VAL A 889 36.18 -20.77 2.73
CA VAL A 889 35.53 -21.18 3.99
C VAL A 889 36.51 -21.87 4.94
N GLN A 890 37.44 -22.64 4.37
CA GLN A 890 38.46 -23.40 5.07
C GLN A 890 39.52 -22.51 5.76
N GLU A 891 39.70 -21.26 5.31
CA GLU A 891 40.56 -20.25 5.95
C GLU A 891 39.95 -19.65 7.24
N VAL A 892 38.64 -19.78 7.47
CA VAL A 892 37.98 -19.22 8.66
C VAL A 892 38.11 -20.19 9.85
N THR A 893 38.96 -19.85 10.81
CA THR A 893 39.15 -20.65 12.04
C THR A 893 38.07 -20.38 13.09
N ALA A 894 37.74 -21.39 13.91
CA ALA A 894 36.79 -21.25 15.02
C ALA A 894 37.23 -20.17 16.05
N GLU A 895 38.53 -20.04 16.30
CA GLU A 895 39.09 -18.98 17.16
C GLU A 895 38.75 -17.56 16.66
N SER A 896 38.72 -17.36 15.34
CA SER A 896 38.38 -16.06 14.73
C SER A 896 36.89 -15.68 14.87
N LEU A 897 36.03 -16.65 15.21
CA LEU A 897 34.58 -16.50 15.40
C LEU A 897 34.18 -16.49 16.88
N ALA A 898 35.00 -17.07 17.77
CA ALA A 898 34.69 -17.21 19.20
C ALA A 898 34.33 -15.87 19.89
N ALA A 899 34.92 -14.76 19.44
CA ALA A 899 34.62 -13.42 19.95
C ALA A 899 33.23 -12.87 19.54
N LEU A 900 32.57 -13.41 18.51
CA LEU A 900 31.30 -12.88 17.99
C LEU A 900 30.12 -13.11 18.94
N ALA A 901 30.05 -14.26 19.61
CA ALA A 901 28.97 -14.60 20.53
C ALA A 901 29.07 -13.91 21.90
N ALA A 902 30.28 -13.49 22.31
CA ALA A 902 30.49 -12.81 23.60
C ALA A 902 29.69 -11.50 23.67
N PRO A 903 29.17 -11.07 24.83
CA PRO A 903 28.53 -9.75 24.98
C PRO A 903 29.41 -8.60 24.47
N LEU A 904 28.81 -7.49 24.03
CA LEU A 904 29.58 -6.31 23.61
C LEU A 904 30.33 -5.68 24.79
N ASP A 905 31.62 -5.40 24.57
CA ASP A 905 32.54 -4.81 25.55
C ASP A 905 33.04 -3.46 25.02
N PHE A 906 32.77 -2.37 25.73
CA PHE A 906 33.10 -1.03 25.24
C PHE A 906 34.61 -0.81 25.01
N GLU A 907 35.50 -1.48 25.76
CA GLU A 907 36.95 -1.32 25.56
C GLU A 907 37.45 -1.97 24.27
N LYS A 908 36.78 -3.04 23.81
CA LYS A 908 37.16 -3.84 22.62
C LYS A 908 36.33 -3.46 21.39
N ASP A 909 35.02 -3.39 21.59
CA ASP A 909 34.03 -3.15 20.56
C ASP A 909 33.74 -1.65 20.37
N GLY A 910 34.07 -0.76 21.32
CA GLY A 910 33.81 0.69 21.20
C GLY A 910 32.33 1.06 21.11
N VAL A 911 31.45 0.08 21.35
CA VAL A 911 29.99 0.18 21.35
C VAL A 911 29.44 -0.57 22.55
N VAL A 912 28.22 -0.23 22.98
CA VAL A 912 27.53 -0.88 24.11
C VAL A 912 26.38 -1.76 23.63
N GLU A 913 26.04 -2.77 24.44
CA GLU A 913 24.87 -3.63 24.20
C GLU A 913 23.59 -2.82 23.91
N PHE A 914 22.79 -3.34 23.00
CA PHE A 914 21.65 -2.61 22.45
C PHE A 914 20.32 -3.14 22.99
N ASN A 915 19.77 -2.45 24.00
CA ASN A 915 18.39 -2.68 24.43
C ASN A 915 17.42 -1.86 23.56
N VAL A 916 16.86 -2.50 22.53
CA VAL A 916 15.94 -1.86 21.57
C VAL A 916 14.70 -1.26 22.22
N ALA A 917 14.13 -1.92 23.24
CA ALA A 917 12.89 -1.49 23.89
C ALA A 917 13.10 -0.21 24.73
N VAL A 918 14.21 -0.14 25.46
CA VAL A 918 14.60 1.08 26.21
C VAL A 918 14.99 2.19 25.24
N TYR A 919 15.77 1.90 24.19
CA TYR A 919 16.16 2.91 23.20
C TYR A 919 14.93 3.52 22.52
N ALA A 920 14.05 2.70 21.94
CA ALA A 920 12.86 3.16 21.22
C ALA A 920 11.88 3.98 22.07
N SER A 921 11.89 3.80 23.40
CA SER A 921 10.98 4.50 24.32
C SER A 921 11.62 5.67 25.08
N LYS A 922 12.95 5.68 25.27
CA LYS A 922 13.65 6.66 26.13
C LYS A 922 14.75 7.47 25.45
N ALA A 923 15.19 7.15 24.23
CA ALA A 923 16.32 7.86 23.58
C ALA A 923 16.11 9.39 23.53
N ASP A 924 14.96 9.86 23.02
CA ASP A 924 14.62 11.30 22.95
C ASP A 924 14.23 11.91 24.31
N ARG A 925 14.19 11.11 25.40
CA ARG A 925 13.86 11.55 26.77
C ARG A 925 15.05 11.56 27.72
N LEU A 926 16.14 10.87 27.37
CA LEU A 926 17.28 10.64 28.22
C LEU A 926 17.90 11.94 28.76
N ALA A 927 18.02 12.98 27.92
CA ALA A 927 18.55 14.28 28.33
C ALA A 927 17.73 14.93 29.47
N GLY A 928 16.40 14.90 29.39
CA GLY A 928 15.53 15.40 30.46
C GLY A 928 15.60 14.55 31.72
N MET A 929 15.67 13.22 31.58
CA MET A 929 15.83 12.31 32.73
C MET A 929 17.16 12.51 33.48
N ILE A 930 18.23 12.90 32.77
CA ILE A 930 19.52 13.27 33.38
C ILE A 930 19.41 14.62 34.09
N GLU A 931 18.70 15.59 33.51
CA GLU A 931 18.45 16.89 34.15
C GLU A 931 17.60 16.75 35.42
N ASP A 932 16.53 15.94 35.38
CA ASP A 932 15.69 15.59 36.53
C ASP A 932 16.49 14.88 37.65
N ALA A 933 17.54 14.12 37.30
CA ALA A 933 18.46 13.48 38.24
C ALA A 933 19.54 14.42 38.81
N GLY A 934 19.61 15.68 38.35
CA GLY A 934 20.62 16.65 38.78
C GLY A 934 21.94 16.63 37.98
N GLY A 935 21.97 15.96 36.83
CA GLY A 935 23.15 15.77 35.99
C GLY A 935 23.90 14.46 36.26
N PHE A 936 25.12 14.34 35.72
CA PHE A 936 26.02 13.22 35.98
C PHE A 936 27.07 13.57 37.03
N GLU A 937 27.30 12.69 38.00
CA GLU A 937 28.45 12.77 38.90
C GLU A 937 29.66 12.03 38.29
N VAL A 938 30.75 12.75 38.03
CA VAL A 938 31.99 12.17 37.47
C VAL A 938 32.87 11.63 38.60
N VAL A 939 32.66 10.36 38.94
CA VAL A 939 33.42 9.67 39.99
C VAL A 939 34.71 9.07 39.40
N PRO A 940 35.92 9.51 39.82
CA PRO A 940 37.18 8.97 39.29
C PRO A 940 37.40 7.53 39.76
N HIS A 941 37.99 6.70 38.90
CA HIS A 941 38.31 5.30 39.17
C HIS A 941 37.10 4.37 39.45
N LEU A 942 35.89 4.79 39.08
CA LEU A 942 34.71 3.93 39.12
C LEU A 942 34.88 2.76 38.12
N GLY A 943 34.81 1.52 38.62
CA GLY A 943 35.06 0.31 37.83
C GLY A 943 36.53 -0.13 37.75
N GLU A 944 37.49 0.69 38.20
CA GLU A 944 38.89 0.28 38.29
C GLU A 944 39.16 -0.58 39.54
N VAL A 945 40.06 -1.56 39.41
CA VAL A 945 40.56 -2.38 40.52
C VAL A 945 41.96 -1.97 40.98
N ASP A 946 42.27 -2.19 42.25
CA ASP A 946 43.62 -2.05 42.82
C ASP A 946 44.54 -3.22 42.42
N GLU A 947 45.82 -3.15 42.80
CA GLU A 947 46.82 -4.21 42.52
C GLU A 947 46.47 -5.58 43.15
N LYS A 948 45.47 -5.65 44.03
CA LYS A 948 44.98 -6.85 44.71
C LYS A 948 43.62 -7.32 44.17
N GLY A 949 43.05 -6.62 43.18
CA GLY A 949 41.75 -6.93 42.58
C GLY A 949 40.54 -6.33 43.32
N ASN A 950 40.72 -5.51 44.34
CA ASN A 950 39.60 -4.83 45.02
C ASN A 950 39.13 -3.62 44.19
N PRO A 951 37.83 -3.31 44.12
CA PRO A 951 37.37 -2.09 43.47
C PRO A 951 37.92 -0.84 44.20
N LYS A 952 38.56 0.07 43.47
CA LYS A 952 39.11 1.33 44.04
C LYS A 952 38.03 2.23 44.61
N VAL A 953 36.86 2.24 43.97
CA VAL A 953 35.63 2.87 44.45
C VAL A 953 34.57 1.77 44.55
N PRO A 954 33.93 1.55 45.72
CA PRO A 954 32.91 0.53 45.87
C PRO A 954 31.69 0.85 44.98
N PRO A 955 31.17 -0.12 44.21
CA PRO A 955 29.98 0.09 43.39
C PRO A 955 28.72 0.21 44.27
N LEU A 956 27.74 0.97 43.78
CA LEU A 956 26.41 1.04 44.41
C LEU A 956 25.70 -0.32 44.32
N GLN A 957 25.01 -0.70 45.40
CA GLN A 957 24.15 -1.88 45.45
C GLN A 957 22.68 -1.46 45.45
N GLY A 958 21.80 -2.29 44.90
CA GLY A 958 20.36 -2.05 44.90
C GLY A 958 19.66 -2.81 46.04
N ASP A 959 18.93 -2.10 46.88
CA ASP A 959 18.15 -2.68 48.00
C ASP A 959 16.83 -3.38 47.56
N ALA A 960 16.65 -3.53 46.25
CA ALA A 960 15.43 -4.06 45.65
C ALA A 960 15.25 -5.55 45.93
N HIS A 961 14.12 -5.89 46.56
CA HIS A 961 13.70 -7.26 46.84
C HIS A 961 12.19 -7.38 46.62
N VAL A 962 11.69 -8.60 46.37
CA VAL A 962 10.24 -8.84 46.25
C VAL A 962 9.63 -8.86 47.66
N PRO A 963 8.74 -7.92 48.03
CA PRO A 963 8.14 -7.90 49.36
C PRO A 963 7.13 -9.04 49.51
N THR A 964 7.23 -9.82 50.60
CA THR A 964 6.43 -11.04 50.80
C THR A 964 5.13 -10.80 51.58
N ASN A 965 4.80 -9.55 51.91
CA ASN A 965 3.71 -9.14 52.80
C ASN A 965 2.65 -8.25 52.13
N VAL A 966 2.59 -8.24 50.80
CA VAL A 966 1.74 -7.33 50.00
C VAL A 966 0.46 -8.00 49.45
N ASN A 967 -0.05 -9.05 50.10
CA ASN A 967 -1.30 -9.68 49.67
C ASN A 967 -2.51 -8.78 49.99
N PHE A 968 -2.99 -8.05 48.98
CA PHE A 968 -4.10 -7.11 49.13
C PHE A 968 -5.40 -7.78 49.62
N TYR A 969 -5.63 -9.06 49.29
CA TYR A 969 -6.82 -9.79 49.73
C TYR A 969 -6.87 -9.99 51.26
N GLU A 970 -5.71 -10.02 51.94
CA GLU A 970 -5.64 -10.08 53.41
C GLU A 970 -5.78 -8.70 54.07
N MET A 971 -5.42 -7.63 53.35
CA MET A 971 -5.60 -6.25 53.78
C MET A 971 -7.08 -5.83 53.70
N ALA A 972 -7.72 -6.09 52.55
CA ALA A 972 -9.12 -5.79 52.26
C ALA A 972 -10.00 -7.05 52.37
N ARG A 973 -9.95 -7.71 53.54
CA ARG A 973 -10.70 -8.93 53.84
C ARG A 973 -12.17 -8.64 54.18
N HIS A 974 -13.00 -9.69 54.21
CA HIS A 974 -14.44 -9.58 54.42
C HIS A 974 -14.79 -8.96 55.80
N PRO A 975 -15.67 -7.94 55.90
CA PRO A 975 -15.71 -7.03 57.06
C PRO A 975 -16.08 -7.64 58.42
N TRP A 976 -16.66 -8.84 58.45
CA TRP A 976 -17.03 -9.55 59.68
C TRP A 976 -16.72 -11.06 59.66
N GLU A 977 -16.42 -11.66 58.50
CA GLU A 977 -15.95 -13.04 58.42
C GLU A 977 -14.41 -13.15 58.39
N ASP A 978 -13.69 -12.02 58.26
CA ASP A 978 -12.23 -11.93 58.14
C ASP A 978 -11.62 -12.78 56.98
N THR A 979 -12.46 -13.29 56.07
CA THR A 979 -12.02 -14.10 54.93
C THR A 979 -11.31 -13.25 53.87
N PRO A 980 -10.09 -13.61 53.42
CA PRO A 980 -9.35 -12.84 52.42
C PRO A 980 -9.92 -13.10 51.02
N SER A 981 -10.98 -12.39 50.66
CA SER A 981 -11.72 -12.57 49.42
C SER A 981 -12.39 -11.28 48.98
N SER A 982 -12.39 -11.02 47.66
CA SER A 982 -13.20 -9.95 47.05
C SER A 982 -14.68 -10.32 46.87
N TRP A 983 -15.10 -11.53 47.29
CA TRP A 983 -16.48 -11.99 47.14
C TRP A 983 -17.39 -11.36 48.20
N ARG A 984 -18.18 -10.36 47.79
CA ARG A 984 -19.21 -9.74 48.62
C ARG A 984 -20.32 -10.76 48.91
N ARG A 985 -20.55 -11.04 50.20
CA ARG A 985 -21.67 -11.85 50.70
C ARG A 985 -22.40 -11.06 51.77
N ASP A 986 -23.70 -10.88 51.57
CA ASP A 986 -24.59 -10.35 52.59
C ASP A 986 -24.93 -11.49 53.57
N GLY A 987 -24.15 -11.54 54.64
CA GLY A 987 -24.36 -12.48 55.73
C GLY A 987 -25.59 -12.11 56.55
N PHE A 988 -26.29 -13.11 57.08
CA PHE A 988 -27.34 -12.86 58.06
C PHE A 988 -26.73 -12.35 59.38
N THR A 989 -27.34 -11.33 59.98
CA THR A 989 -26.97 -10.81 61.31
C THR A 989 -26.88 -11.96 62.32
N ALA A 990 -25.76 -12.05 63.04
CA ALA A 990 -25.41 -13.22 63.85
C ALA A 990 -26.55 -13.68 64.78
N GLY A 991 -27.13 -12.77 65.57
CA GLY A 991 -28.25 -13.08 66.47
C GLY A 991 -29.55 -13.46 65.75
N SER A 992 -29.83 -12.88 64.57
CA SER A 992 -30.99 -13.26 63.75
C SER A 992 -30.85 -14.68 63.20
N LYS A 993 -29.65 -15.04 62.73
CA LYS A 993 -29.34 -16.39 62.27
C LYS A 993 -29.40 -17.41 63.41
N GLU A 994 -28.83 -17.07 64.57
CA GLU A 994 -28.84 -17.94 65.75
C GLU A 994 -30.26 -18.21 66.25
N TYR A 995 -31.07 -17.17 66.47
CA TYR A 995 -32.46 -17.33 66.93
C TYR A 995 -33.30 -18.10 65.91
N PHE A 996 -33.15 -17.82 64.61
CA PHE A 996 -33.81 -18.56 63.53
C PHE A 996 -33.40 -20.05 63.54
N GLU A 997 -32.11 -20.37 63.68
CA GLU A 997 -31.61 -21.74 63.71
C GLU A 997 -32.08 -22.50 64.97
N GLN A 998 -32.15 -21.82 66.13
CA GLN A 998 -32.71 -22.38 67.36
C GLN A 998 -34.21 -22.69 67.22
N GLN A 999 -35.01 -21.74 66.70
CA GLN A 999 -36.43 -21.95 66.44
C GLN A 999 -36.67 -23.05 65.39
N TYR A 1000 -35.90 -23.05 64.31
CA TYR A 1000 -35.96 -24.11 63.30
C TYR A 1000 -35.70 -25.49 63.91
N LYS A 1001 -34.67 -25.64 64.75
CA LYS A 1001 -34.38 -26.91 65.44
C LYS A 1001 -35.45 -27.29 66.47
N LYS A 1002 -36.03 -26.31 67.19
CA LYS A 1002 -37.16 -26.54 68.13
C LYS A 1002 -38.38 -27.07 67.37
N ALA A 1003 -38.73 -26.42 66.25
CA ALA A 1003 -39.85 -26.78 65.39
C ALA A 1003 -39.63 -28.11 64.65
N GLU A 1004 -38.45 -28.34 64.05
CA GLU A 1004 -38.10 -29.61 63.40
C GLU A 1004 -38.24 -30.77 64.39
N LYS A 1005 -37.71 -30.63 65.61
CA LYS A 1005 -37.83 -31.66 66.64
C LYS A 1005 -39.29 -31.87 67.09
N ALA A 1006 -40.05 -30.80 67.27
CA ALA A 1006 -41.46 -30.88 67.68
C ALA A 1006 -42.33 -31.60 66.63
N VAL A 1007 -42.09 -31.34 65.34
CA VAL A 1007 -42.80 -32.03 64.24
C VAL A 1007 -42.35 -33.48 64.11
N TYR A 1008 -41.04 -33.73 63.99
CA TYR A 1008 -40.53 -35.07 63.66
C TYR A 1008 -40.44 -36.04 64.85
N ASP A 1009 -40.52 -35.57 66.11
CA ASP A 1009 -40.54 -36.43 67.31
C ASP A 1009 -41.38 -35.80 68.43
N GLU A 1010 -42.66 -35.57 68.16
CA GLU A 1010 -43.67 -34.96 69.05
C GLU A 1010 -43.74 -35.55 70.47
N THR A 1011 -43.28 -36.79 70.68
CA THR A 1011 -43.29 -37.47 71.99
C THR A 1011 -41.90 -37.80 72.55
N GLY A 1012 -40.82 -37.30 71.92
CA GLY A 1012 -39.45 -37.38 72.43
C GLY A 1012 -38.88 -38.81 72.52
N ARG A 1013 -39.27 -39.71 71.60
CA ARG A 1013 -38.88 -41.13 71.60
C ARG A 1013 -37.50 -41.38 70.98
N GLY A 1014 -36.91 -40.37 70.33
CA GLY A 1014 -35.59 -40.45 69.69
C GLY A 1014 -35.59 -41.11 68.30
N GLN A 1015 -36.76 -41.29 67.67
CA GLN A 1015 -36.88 -41.80 66.30
C GLN A 1015 -37.65 -40.80 65.42
N ARG A 1016 -37.15 -40.57 64.20
CA ARG A 1016 -37.71 -39.56 63.28
C ARG A 1016 -39.01 -40.08 62.65
N ASN A 1017 -40.15 -39.55 63.08
CA ASN A 1017 -41.47 -39.84 62.54
C ASN A 1017 -41.77 -38.95 61.33
N TYR A 1018 -42.07 -39.55 60.18
CA TYR A 1018 -42.45 -38.83 58.95
C TYR A 1018 -43.98 -38.61 58.81
N TRP A 1019 -44.78 -39.12 59.75
CA TRP A 1019 -46.23 -38.96 59.79
C TRP A 1019 -46.64 -38.32 61.14
N PRO A 1020 -46.36 -37.02 61.33
CA PRO A 1020 -46.72 -36.29 62.55
C PRO A 1020 -48.23 -36.14 62.71
N SER A 1021 -48.69 -35.87 63.94
CA SER A 1021 -50.06 -35.41 64.15
C SER A 1021 -50.30 -34.06 63.46
N LYS A 1022 -51.55 -33.78 63.09
CA LYS A 1022 -51.92 -32.49 62.49
C LYS A 1022 -51.56 -31.32 63.41
N ASP A 1023 -51.80 -31.50 64.72
CA ASP A 1023 -51.55 -30.49 65.74
C ASP A 1023 -50.06 -30.16 65.86
N ALA A 1024 -49.16 -31.17 65.77
CA ALA A 1024 -47.72 -30.94 65.77
C ALA A 1024 -47.23 -30.11 64.57
N VAL A 1025 -47.88 -30.26 63.40
CA VAL A 1025 -47.54 -29.50 62.18
C VAL A 1025 -48.05 -28.06 62.20
N GLU A 1026 -49.23 -27.81 62.77
CA GLU A 1026 -49.89 -26.48 62.76
C GLU A 1026 -49.61 -25.64 64.02
N SER A 1027 -48.91 -26.17 65.03
CA SER A 1027 -48.63 -25.46 66.29
C SER A 1027 -47.58 -24.35 66.20
N VAL A 1028 -47.74 -23.30 67.03
CA VAL A 1028 -46.83 -22.13 67.11
C VAL A 1028 -46.07 -22.15 68.44
N ALA A 1029 -44.75 -21.99 68.40
CA ALA A 1029 -43.85 -22.38 69.50
C ALA A 1029 -43.25 -21.24 70.37
N ASP A 1030 -43.72 -19.99 70.23
CA ASP A 1030 -43.00 -18.77 70.63
C ASP A 1030 -43.68 -17.85 71.68
N GLU A 1031 -44.73 -18.32 72.37
CA GLU A 1031 -45.38 -17.51 73.42
C GLU A 1031 -44.46 -17.25 74.64
N GLU A 1032 -43.59 -18.20 74.98
CA GLU A 1032 -42.66 -18.12 76.12
C GLU A 1032 -41.70 -16.90 76.02
N SER A 1033 -41.19 -16.64 74.81
CA SER A 1033 -40.27 -15.54 74.51
C SER A 1033 -40.89 -14.17 74.77
N SER A 1034 -42.16 -14.02 74.38
CA SER A 1034 -42.92 -12.77 74.51
C SER A 1034 -43.27 -12.47 75.96
N ALA A 1035 -43.63 -13.49 76.75
CA ALA A 1035 -43.88 -13.34 78.19
C ALA A 1035 -42.64 -12.84 78.95
N LEU A 1036 -41.45 -13.33 78.57
CA LEU A 1036 -40.17 -12.95 79.20
C LEU A 1036 -39.78 -11.47 78.89
N LEU A 1037 -40.08 -10.99 77.68
CA LEU A 1037 -39.95 -9.56 77.33
C LEU A 1037 -40.92 -8.67 78.12
N GLU A 1038 -42.16 -9.13 78.31
CA GLU A 1038 -43.18 -8.41 79.09
C GLU A 1038 -42.78 -8.28 80.58
N GLU A 1039 -42.27 -9.36 81.17
CA GLU A 1039 -41.75 -9.41 82.54
C GLU A 1039 -40.57 -8.45 82.75
N ARG A 1040 -39.59 -8.46 81.83
CA ARG A 1040 -38.30 -7.79 82.05
C ARG A 1040 -38.21 -6.37 81.51
N PHE A 1041 -38.78 -6.09 80.34
CA PHE A 1041 -38.62 -4.81 79.66
C PHE A 1041 -39.85 -3.92 79.87
N PHE A 1042 -41.03 -4.37 79.45
CA PHE A 1042 -42.24 -3.53 79.46
C PHE A 1042 -42.76 -3.24 80.87
N ALA A 1043 -42.70 -4.20 81.80
CA ALA A 1043 -43.05 -3.95 83.21
C ALA A 1043 -42.17 -2.86 83.83
N LYS A 1044 -40.85 -2.89 83.59
CA LYS A 1044 -39.90 -1.88 84.12
C LYS A 1044 -40.14 -0.48 83.55
N LEU A 1045 -40.49 -0.38 82.26
CA LEU A 1045 -40.87 0.90 81.65
C LEU A 1045 -42.15 1.48 82.28
N ARG A 1046 -43.18 0.66 82.52
CA ARG A 1046 -44.43 1.11 83.15
C ARG A 1046 -44.25 1.52 84.62
N ASP A 1047 -43.33 0.89 85.34
CA ASP A 1047 -42.97 1.33 86.70
C ASP A 1047 -42.28 2.70 86.69
N ALA A 1048 -41.40 2.97 85.72
CA ALA A 1048 -40.78 4.28 85.55
C ALA A 1048 -41.79 5.36 85.10
N GLU A 1049 -42.80 5.00 84.29
CA GLU A 1049 -43.82 5.92 83.79
C GLU A 1049 -44.66 6.58 84.91
N ARG A 1050 -44.68 5.99 86.12
CA ARG A 1050 -45.38 6.56 87.29
C ARG A 1050 -44.88 7.95 87.68
N GLY A 1051 -43.63 8.29 87.35
CA GLY A 1051 -43.04 9.61 87.60
C GLY A 1051 -43.41 10.71 86.59
N VAL A 1052 -44.04 10.36 85.46
CA VAL A 1052 -44.29 11.30 84.35
C VAL A 1052 -45.53 12.17 84.62
N GLU A 1053 -45.48 13.43 84.22
CA GLU A 1053 -46.55 14.42 84.43
C GLU A 1053 -47.89 13.98 83.79
N PRO A 1054 -49.03 14.31 84.42
CA PRO A 1054 -50.34 13.84 83.94
C PRO A 1054 -50.68 14.27 82.51
N TRP A 1055 -50.31 15.49 82.11
CA TRP A 1055 -50.62 16.01 80.77
C TRP A 1055 -49.83 15.26 79.68
N ALA A 1056 -48.57 14.92 79.93
CA ALA A 1056 -47.72 14.20 78.99
C ALA A 1056 -48.19 12.75 78.81
N ARG A 1057 -48.60 12.08 79.91
CA ARG A 1057 -49.25 10.76 79.84
C ARG A 1057 -50.59 10.81 79.11
N GLN A 1058 -51.43 11.81 79.36
CA GLN A 1058 -52.71 11.96 78.65
C GLN A 1058 -52.51 12.30 77.17
N LEU A 1059 -51.53 13.14 76.81
CA LEU A 1059 -51.22 13.46 75.42
C LEU A 1059 -50.66 12.24 74.68
N ARG A 1060 -49.72 11.50 75.30
CA ARG A 1060 -49.20 10.23 74.75
C ARG A 1060 -50.31 9.20 74.59
N LYS A 1061 -51.20 9.06 75.58
CA LYS A 1061 -52.37 8.18 75.48
C LYS A 1061 -53.30 8.58 74.32
N ARG A 1062 -53.62 9.86 74.19
CA ARG A 1062 -54.43 10.38 73.06
C ARG A 1062 -53.74 10.20 71.70
N ALA A 1063 -52.41 10.29 71.65
CA ALA A 1063 -51.64 10.03 70.43
C ALA A 1063 -51.66 8.54 70.04
N VAL A 1064 -51.49 7.63 71.01
CA VAL A 1064 -51.62 6.17 70.78
C VAL A 1064 -53.06 5.77 70.43
N GLU A 1065 -54.07 6.44 71.01
CA GLU A 1065 -55.49 6.27 70.68
C GLU A 1065 -55.93 7.02 69.40
N GLY A 1066 -55.04 7.80 68.76
CA GLY A 1066 -55.28 8.54 67.52
C GLY A 1066 -56.26 9.73 67.61
N LYS A 1067 -56.54 10.27 68.81
CA LYS A 1067 -57.59 11.29 69.06
C LYS A 1067 -57.01 12.60 69.59
N LEU A 1068 -56.47 13.42 68.68
CA LEU A 1068 -55.91 14.75 68.99
C LEU A 1068 -56.85 15.86 68.47
N GLU A 1069 -57.61 16.47 69.39
CA GLU A 1069 -58.57 17.55 69.11
C GLU A 1069 -57.86 18.93 68.95
N ASN A 1070 -57.04 19.07 67.91
CA ASN A 1070 -56.40 20.34 67.58
C ASN A 1070 -57.30 21.20 66.68
N LYS A 1071 -57.29 22.52 66.86
CA LYS A 1071 -57.95 23.47 65.94
C LYS A 1071 -57.06 23.69 64.71
N THR A 1072 -57.68 23.78 63.53
CA THR A 1072 -56.98 24.10 62.28
C THR A 1072 -56.68 25.60 62.20
N GLU A 1073 -55.40 25.96 62.15
CA GLU A 1073 -54.97 27.33 61.84
C GLU A 1073 -55.19 27.66 60.36
N ILE A 1074 -55.64 28.87 60.07
CA ILE A 1074 -55.97 29.32 58.71
C ILE A 1074 -55.03 30.47 58.32
N ALA A 1075 -54.10 30.19 57.40
CA ALA A 1075 -53.18 31.20 56.86
C ALA A 1075 -53.94 32.40 56.28
N THR A 1076 -53.48 33.61 56.61
CA THR A 1076 -54.11 34.86 56.19
C THR A 1076 -53.92 35.09 54.69
N GLN A 1077 -54.74 35.97 54.10
CA GLN A 1077 -54.64 36.31 52.68
C GLN A 1077 -53.28 36.91 52.28
N GLN A 1078 -52.57 37.57 53.21
CA GLN A 1078 -51.23 38.09 52.96
C GLN A 1078 -50.20 36.96 52.86
N GLU A 1079 -50.23 36.01 53.79
CA GLU A 1079 -49.39 34.80 53.74
C GLU A 1079 -49.76 33.88 52.57
N LYS A 1080 -51.01 33.93 52.08
CA LYS A 1080 -51.56 32.92 51.15
C LYS A 1080 -51.67 33.34 49.68
N ILE A 1081 -52.06 34.57 49.37
CA ILE A 1081 -52.27 35.02 47.97
C ILE A 1081 -51.26 36.09 47.56
N TYR A 1082 -50.83 36.94 48.48
CA TYR A 1082 -49.90 38.04 48.21
C TYR A 1082 -48.45 37.75 48.62
N ASP A 1083 -48.18 36.58 49.20
CA ASP A 1083 -46.82 36.14 49.52
C ASP A 1083 -46.06 35.78 48.24
N ASP A 1084 -44.80 36.21 48.14
CA ASP A 1084 -43.96 36.04 46.94
C ASP A 1084 -43.70 34.56 46.59
N GLU A 1085 -43.73 33.67 47.58
CA GLU A 1085 -43.40 32.25 47.39
C GLU A 1085 -44.54 31.31 47.77
N TYR A 1086 -45.15 31.52 48.93
CA TYR A 1086 -46.07 30.56 49.55
C TYR A 1086 -47.40 30.44 48.78
N TYR A 1087 -47.77 31.44 47.97
CA TYR A 1087 -48.94 31.37 47.08
C TYR A 1087 -48.90 30.17 46.11
N ARG A 1088 -47.69 29.70 45.72
CA ARG A 1088 -47.50 28.58 44.79
C ARG A 1088 -48.11 27.26 45.28
N TRP A 1089 -48.33 27.11 46.59
CA TRP A 1089 -48.94 25.93 47.21
C TRP A 1089 -50.48 25.96 47.21
N PHE A 1090 -51.09 27.09 46.83
CA PHE A 1090 -52.53 27.31 46.91
C PHE A 1090 -53.18 27.67 45.57
N ILE A 1091 -52.38 27.90 44.52
CA ILE A 1091 -52.87 28.01 43.14
C ILE A 1091 -53.30 26.64 42.62
N GLN A 1092 -54.29 26.62 41.73
CA GLN A 1092 -54.68 25.42 40.99
C GLN A 1092 -53.85 25.35 39.69
N PRO A 1093 -53.00 24.33 39.48
CA PRO A 1093 -52.25 24.18 38.24
C PRO A 1093 -53.19 24.16 37.02
N GLY A 1094 -52.81 24.88 35.95
CA GLY A 1094 -53.65 25.08 34.76
C GLY A 1094 -54.59 26.29 34.82
N HIS A 1095 -54.80 26.91 35.98
CA HIS A 1095 -55.53 28.18 36.09
C HIS A 1095 -54.58 29.34 36.39
N ASN A 1096 -54.12 30.05 35.35
CA ASN A 1096 -53.49 31.37 35.53
C ASN A 1096 -54.61 32.41 35.67
N PRO A 1097 -54.80 33.04 36.85
CA PRO A 1097 -55.97 33.88 37.12
C PRO A 1097 -55.96 35.22 36.36
N ASN A 1098 -54.81 35.68 35.87
CA ASN A 1098 -54.73 36.79 34.92
C ASN A 1098 -53.53 36.61 33.96
N PRO A 1099 -53.70 35.84 32.87
CA PRO A 1099 -52.61 35.53 31.94
C PRO A 1099 -52.13 36.75 31.14
N SER A 1100 -52.86 37.88 31.20
CA SER A 1100 -52.45 39.12 30.55
C SER A 1100 -51.48 39.97 31.39
N GLY A 1101 -51.40 39.71 32.70
CA GLY A 1101 -50.65 40.54 33.67
C GLY A 1101 -51.17 41.98 33.86
N LEU A 1102 -52.14 42.44 33.05
CA LEU A 1102 -52.56 43.84 32.98
C LEU A 1102 -54.01 44.01 33.47
N LEU A 1103 -54.19 44.82 34.51
CA LEU A 1103 -55.51 45.23 35.01
C LEU A 1103 -56.10 46.33 34.11
N ARG A 1104 -56.81 45.95 33.04
CA ARG A 1104 -57.44 46.92 32.12
C ARG A 1104 -58.82 47.40 32.61
N GLY A 1105 -58.88 48.58 33.22
CA GLY A 1105 -60.11 49.38 33.24
C GLY A 1105 -60.28 50.37 34.39
N ARG A 1106 -60.27 51.67 34.04
CA ARG A 1106 -60.79 52.83 34.83
C ARG A 1106 -60.14 53.17 36.18
N LYS A 1107 -59.23 54.15 36.12
CA LYS A 1107 -59.16 55.25 37.11
C LYS A 1107 -60.55 55.89 37.27
N ALA A 1108 -60.93 56.17 38.52
CA ALA A 1108 -61.91 57.21 38.87
C ALA A 1108 -61.24 58.13 39.91
N GLY A 1109 -60.64 59.23 39.45
CA GLY A 1109 -59.79 60.12 40.27
C GLY A 1109 -58.41 59.52 40.59
N ASP A 1110 -57.32 60.28 40.69
CA ASP A 1110 -57.15 61.70 40.38
C ASP A 1110 -55.68 61.98 39.95
N SER A 1111 -55.46 63.05 39.19
CA SER A 1111 -54.16 63.65 38.80
C SER A 1111 -53.11 62.79 38.02
N GLY A 1112 -52.24 63.49 37.29
CA GLY A 1112 -51.02 62.97 36.65
C GLY A 1112 -51.20 62.27 35.29
N SER A 1113 -50.98 62.98 34.19
CA SER A 1113 -51.01 62.44 32.81
C SER A 1113 -49.64 62.46 32.14
N ASN A 1114 -49.14 61.30 31.72
CA ASN A 1114 -48.05 61.19 30.74
C ASN A 1114 -48.61 60.86 29.35
N SER A 1115 -47.96 61.32 28.29
CA SER A 1115 -48.50 61.26 26.92
C SER A 1115 -48.46 59.87 26.27
N VAL A 1116 -47.78 58.90 26.85
CA VAL A 1116 -47.46 57.60 26.23
C VAL A 1116 -48.65 56.63 26.21
N ASP A 1117 -49.53 56.66 27.20
CA ASP A 1117 -50.65 55.70 27.31
C ASP A 1117 -51.72 55.88 26.21
N LYS A 1118 -51.86 57.10 25.67
CA LYS A 1118 -52.85 57.41 24.62
C LYS A 1118 -52.50 56.80 23.27
N ASP A 1119 -51.22 56.74 22.91
CA ASP A 1119 -50.80 56.19 21.63
C ASP A 1119 -50.95 54.66 21.59
N LEU A 1120 -50.82 54.00 22.75
CA LEU A 1120 -51.02 52.54 22.88
C LEU A 1120 -52.49 52.12 22.74
N GLU A 1121 -53.44 52.88 23.31
CA GLU A 1121 -54.88 52.60 23.16
C GLU A 1121 -55.36 52.73 21.71
N VAL A 1122 -54.79 53.66 20.93
CA VAL A 1122 -55.11 53.83 19.50
C VAL A 1122 -54.62 52.62 18.69
N PHE A 1123 -53.41 52.11 18.97
CA PHE A 1123 -52.85 50.94 18.30
C PHE A 1123 -53.65 49.66 18.56
N LEU A 1124 -54.07 49.42 19.81
CA LEU A 1124 -54.80 48.21 20.19
C LEU A 1124 -56.24 48.15 19.66
N ASN A 1125 -56.91 49.30 19.47
CA ASN A 1125 -58.24 49.33 18.86
C ASN A 1125 -58.23 49.00 17.36
N GLN A 1126 -57.10 49.20 16.65
CA GLN A 1126 -56.97 48.79 15.24
C GLN A 1126 -56.83 47.27 15.07
N LEU A 1127 -56.30 46.57 16.08
CA LEU A 1127 -56.06 45.11 16.03
C LEU A 1127 -57.29 44.26 16.34
N LEU A 1128 -58.26 44.80 17.10
CA LEU A 1128 -59.42 44.04 17.61
C LEU A 1128 -60.69 44.11 16.73
N SER A 1129 -60.64 44.72 15.56
CA SER A 1129 -61.78 44.87 14.64
C SER A 1129 -61.75 43.93 13.41
N GLY A 1130 -60.80 42.99 13.37
CA GLY A 1130 -60.54 42.09 12.24
C GLY A 1130 -60.99 40.63 12.43
N ALA A 1131 -62.30 40.39 12.46
CA ALA A 1131 -62.99 39.15 12.11
C ALA A 1131 -62.41 37.77 12.55
N THR A 1132 -63.10 37.18 13.51
CA THR A 1132 -63.37 35.74 13.64
C THR A 1132 -63.82 35.07 12.32
N ILE A 1133 -63.63 33.74 12.17
CA ILE A 1133 -64.71 32.72 11.98
C ILE A 1133 -64.18 31.31 11.58
N GLN A 1134 -64.54 30.32 12.42
CA GLN A 1134 -64.89 28.89 12.20
C GLN A 1134 -63.98 27.85 11.50
N GLY A 1135 -63.73 26.75 12.24
CA GLY A 1135 -64.29 25.41 11.96
C GLY A 1135 -63.41 24.46 11.11
N SER A 1136 -62.67 23.49 11.67
CA SER A 1136 -63.08 22.22 12.32
C SER A 1136 -63.66 21.16 11.37
N ASP A 1137 -62.91 20.08 11.11
CA ASP A 1137 -63.33 18.72 11.52
C ASP A 1137 -62.30 17.60 11.23
N ASN A 1138 -62.38 16.56 12.08
CA ASN A 1138 -61.99 15.14 11.90
C ASN A 1138 -60.51 14.67 11.97
N ALA A 1139 -60.16 14.23 13.18
CA ALA A 1139 -59.95 12.81 13.54
C ALA A 1139 -58.56 12.12 13.42
N VAL A 1140 -57.95 11.94 14.61
CA VAL A 1140 -57.26 10.74 15.15
C VAL A 1140 -56.04 10.14 14.41
N GLY A 1141 -54.89 10.10 15.09
CA GLY A 1141 -53.85 9.09 14.81
C GLY A 1141 -52.43 9.39 15.34
N ASN A 1142 -52.14 8.95 16.56
CA ASN A 1142 -50.82 8.61 17.17
C ASN A 1142 -49.68 9.66 17.33
N GLU A 1143 -48.99 9.50 18.49
CA GLU A 1143 -47.54 9.52 18.75
C GLU A 1143 -46.67 10.62 18.11
N GLY A 1144 -45.78 11.33 18.81
CA GLY A 1144 -45.26 11.09 20.16
C GLY A 1144 -43.76 11.41 20.18
N ASP A 1145 -43.40 12.70 20.17
CA ASP A 1145 -42.02 13.18 20.19
C ASP A 1145 -41.74 14.00 21.46
N GLU A 1146 -40.95 13.43 22.38
CA GLU A 1146 -40.17 14.19 23.35
C GLU A 1146 -38.73 14.28 22.85
N VAL A 1147 -38.23 15.49 22.59
CA VAL A 1147 -36.80 15.78 22.58
C VAL A 1147 -36.53 16.93 23.54
N VAL A 1148 -35.84 16.59 24.61
CA VAL A 1148 -35.38 17.47 25.68
C VAL A 1148 -34.14 18.26 25.21
N LEU A 1149 -34.02 19.51 25.68
CA LEU A 1149 -32.84 20.38 25.49
C LEU A 1149 -31.86 20.24 26.69
N PRO A 1150 -30.57 20.60 26.52
CA PRO A 1150 -29.50 20.06 27.36
C PRO A 1150 -29.30 20.77 28.70
N GLU A 1151 -28.68 20.06 29.64
CA GLU A 1151 -28.09 20.61 30.87
C GLU A 1151 -26.55 20.52 30.82
N GLU A 1152 -25.88 21.52 31.39
CA GLU A 1152 -24.44 21.52 31.69
C GLU A 1152 -24.25 21.42 33.22
N ASP A 1153 -23.31 20.57 33.62
CA ASP A 1153 -22.42 20.61 34.80
C ASP A 1153 -22.92 21.06 36.19
N VAL A 1154 -22.93 20.10 37.14
CA VAL A 1154 -22.31 20.28 38.48
C VAL A 1154 -21.59 18.97 38.89
N GLU A 1155 -20.43 19.12 39.54
CA GLU A 1155 -19.50 18.06 39.96
C GLU A 1155 -19.89 17.31 41.26
N GLU A 1156 -19.12 16.25 41.54
CA GLU A 1156 -18.86 15.61 42.86
C GLU A 1156 -20.05 15.15 43.74
N ALA A 1157 -20.18 13.82 43.88
CA ALA A 1157 -19.63 13.14 45.07
C ALA A 1157 -19.66 11.61 44.90
N THR A 1158 -18.55 10.95 45.25
CA THR A 1158 -18.45 9.49 45.34
C THR A 1158 -19.10 9.00 46.63
N ASP A 1159 -20.02 8.03 46.55
CA ASP A 1159 -19.70 6.66 46.98
C ASP A 1159 -20.88 5.69 46.75
N LEU A 1160 -20.57 4.63 46.01
CA LEU A 1160 -21.28 3.35 45.98
C LEU A 1160 -20.46 2.33 46.81
N PRO A 1161 -21.01 1.14 47.14
CA PRO A 1161 -22.39 0.68 47.02
C PRO A 1161 -22.98 0.07 48.31
#